data_AF-A0A4D6M740-F1
#
_entry.id   AF-A0A4D6M740-F1
#
_cell.length_a   1.000
_cell.length_b   1.000
_cell.length_c   1.000
_cell.angle_alpha   90.00
_cell.angle_beta   90.00
_cell.angle_gamma   90.00
#
_symmetry.space_group_name_H-M   'P 1'
#
loop_
_entity.id
_entity.type
_entity.pdbx_description
1 polymer ?
#
loop_
_entity_poly.entity_id
_entity_poly.type
_entity_poly.pdbx_seq_one_letter_code
_entity_poly.pdbx_strand_id
1 'polypeptide(L)'
;MKPRGSNIQMSASSMELPRVKSSKELLRKMQITHGKMTSNQCRTTAPRIAAETQLNLPTFKLHDHANLDRRLSSRNQNGKLKKKATNVADKSKEKLLQIERAFTQVTNSNVDQQPNKKGVSQEENSKKRRLPMKGRMVDDNSRSKEGLMIEDVESMTRLGAAPKDTKTKLGSMSIDQFLKENGSTDDEDENIQNGSEEAEQYVGEGNTYQDEDGELNEKEGTKKKRTRGPTQCLSIHGRSMQDRPEVVLDADGEPIGPTDKIVTDLSYFLGTIARNSTFCPLIYTSFKVVLKDKDNKAHIWTYVLEKFNISDKGEKPIFTRINDAWRRYKSFIKKNHFSKYSTLKDRLKYRPLFLSEAHFKQLLKYWNISTIQSISERNAANKAKQKYIHRMGPTSFARIHAELRTKKEVGEKVTQAEMFITTRQRREGRKGKELDEETHNAIIKLQGSIQNSSDSAEQTFKSLFGKEKPGRVRCYGKTMTPSQFRKNEEIAAIKKEHANAISGMAKEIQDLRAIVNFVVKKVVQQGHIHLHQPMIRGEKTALQALKASDWHIERAFDFFYSQPQLKTFTDSRHLEELYNRYKDPYVDMILVDGITLLCNDIQVDPQDIVMLVLSWHMKAGTMCEFSKKEFIEGLQSLGIDSLEKFQEKIPYMRSELKDEQKFREIYNFAFGWAKEKGQKSLALDTAIGMWQLLFAEKQWPLVDHWCQFLQARHNKAISRDTWSQLLEFAKTVGSNLSDYDAEGAWPYLIDEFVEYLNENGVIQNGLINDSSLKR
;
A
#
# COMPACT_ATOMS: atom_id res chain seq x y z
N MET A 1 -36.80 -47.30 35.52
CA MET A 1 -37.85 -46.37 36.00
C MET A 1 -38.32 -45.50 34.84
N LYS A 2 -39.59 -45.05 34.83
CA LYS A 2 -40.14 -43.99 33.94
C LYS A 2 -40.03 -42.64 34.68
N PRO A 3 -40.02 -41.46 34.01
CA PRO A 3 -41.18 -40.85 33.32
C PRO A 3 -40.82 -40.20 31.96
N ARG A 4 -41.67 -39.59 31.12
CA ARG A 4 -43.13 -39.53 30.73
C ARG A 4 -43.10 -38.76 29.36
N GLY A 5 -43.91 -38.97 28.31
CA GLY A 5 -45.39 -38.90 28.20
C GLY A 5 -45.92 -37.47 28.44
N SER A 6 -46.79 -36.79 27.67
CA SER A 6 -47.47 -37.00 26.35
C SER A 6 -48.02 -35.60 25.90
N ASN A 7 -48.69 -35.32 24.75
CA ASN A 7 -49.20 -36.15 23.65
C ASN A 7 -49.40 -35.36 22.31
N ILE A 8 -49.36 -36.11 21.20
CA ILE A 8 -50.06 -36.00 19.89
C ILE A 8 -51.14 -34.90 19.68
N GLN A 9 -51.07 -34.18 18.54
CA GLN A 9 -52.16 -34.15 17.52
C GLN A 9 -51.70 -33.57 16.15
N MET A 10 -52.35 -34.01 15.06
CA MET A 10 -52.14 -33.52 13.69
C MET A 10 -53.37 -32.78 13.18
N SER A 11 -53.17 -31.82 12.27
CA SER A 11 -54.09 -31.61 11.15
C SER A 11 -53.30 -31.16 9.92
N ALA A 12 -53.57 -31.79 8.78
CA ALA A 12 -53.15 -31.31 7.47
C ALA A 12 -54.35 -30.65 6.80
N SER A 13 -54.12 -29.59 6.03
CA SER A 13 -55.15 -29.00 5.19
C SER A 13 -54.50 -28.43 3.92
N SER A 14 -54.82 -29.04 2.78
CA SER A 14 -54.45 -28.52 1.47
C SER A 14 -55.26 -27.27 1.15
N MET A 15 -54.69 -26.31 0.43
CA MET A 15 -55.49 -25.37 -0.35
C MET A 15 -54.78 -24.96 -1.64
N GLU A 16 -55.59 -24.73 -2.67
CA GLU A 16 -55.17 -24.71 -4.07
C GLU A 16 -54.82 -23.29 -4.58
N LEU A 17 -54.23 -23.23 -5.77
CA LEU A 17 -54.07 -22.00 -6.56
C LEU A 17 -55.41 -21.57 -7.20
N PRO A 18 -55.84 -20.31 -7.04
CA PRO A 18 -56.82 -19.68 -7.94
C PRO A 18 -56.14 -18.72 -8.94
N ARG A 19 -56.61 -18.72 -10.19
CA ARG A 19 -56.08 -17.85 -11.26
C ARG A 19 -56.65 -16.41 -11.22
N VAL A 20 -55.80 -15.47 -11.62
CA VAL A 20 -56.05 -14.14 -12.23
C VAL A 20 -57.51 -13.68 -12.36
N LYS A 21 -57.86 -12.51 -11.80
CA LYS A 21 -59.00 -11.68 -12.26
C LYS A 21 -58.73 -10.16 -12.25
N SER A 22 -58.57 -9.61 -13.46
CA SER A 22 -58.98 -8.27 -13.92
C SER A 22 -58.35 -6.99 -13.32
N SER A 23 -57.96 -6.09 -14.23
CA SER A 23 -57.41 -4.75 -13.96
C SER A 23 -58.48 -3.70 -13.58
N LYS A 24 -59.32 -3.98 -12.57
CA LYS A 24 -60.44 -3.09 -12.19
C LYS A 24 -60.45 -2.59 -10.74
N GLU A 25 -59.74 -3.21 -9.80
CA GLU A 25 -59.78 -2.77 -8.39
C GLU A 25 -58.86 -1.58 -8.10
N LEU A 26 -57.76 -1.42 -8.85
CA LEU A 26 -56.81 -0.30 -8.69
C LEU A 26 -57.38 1.07 -9.10
N LEU A 27 -58.46 1.09 -9.90
CA LEU A 27 -59.12 2.32 -10.37
C LEU A 27 -60.20 2.86 -9.41
N ARG A 28 -60.41 2.20 -8.26
CA ARG A 28 -61.57 2.46 -7.40
C ARG A 28 -61.33 3.39 -6.20
N LYS A 29 -60.14 4.01 -6.10
CA LYS A 29 -59.75 4.85 -4.95
C LYS A 29 -59.50 6.34 -5.22
N MET A 30 -59.66 6.84 -6.45
CA MET A 30 -59.52 8.27 -6.75
C MET A 30 -60.51 8.77 -7.81
N GLN A 31 -61.74 9.12 -7.39
CA GLN A 31 -62.61 10.06 -8.11
C GLN A 31 -63.73 10.60 -7.19
N ILE A 32 -63.94 11.91 -7.19
CA ILE A 32 -65.09 12.62 -6.60
C ILE A 32 -65.61 13.65 -7.63
N THR A 33 -66.93 13.85 -7.67
CA THR A 33 -67.69 14.70 -8.63
C THR A 33 -68.23 15.98 -7.94
N HIS A 34 -68.77 17.01 -8.61
CA HIS A 34 -69.15 17.28 -10.02
C HIS A 34 -69.10 18.83 -10.25
N GLY A 35 -69.41 19.45 -11.39
CA GLY A 35 -69.86 18.98 -12.72
C GLY A 35 -70.72 20.03 -13.46
N LYS A 36 -71.02 19.77 -14.75
CA LYS A 36 -72.01 20.44 -15.65
C LYS A 36 -71.88 21.96 -15.98
N MET A 37 -71.87 22.24 -17.28
CA MET A 37 -72.45 23.42 -17.94
C MET A 37 -73.04 23.00 -19.31
N THR A 38 -73.94 23.81 -19.90
CA THR A 38 -74.59 23.51 -21.19
C THR A 38 -74.82 24.76 -22.06
N SER A 39 -74.24 24.74 -23.27
CA SER A 39 -74.74 25.29 -24.56
C SER A 39 -75.63 26.55 -24.60
N ASN A 40 -75.17 27.62 -25.27
CA ASN A 40 -75.73 28.02 -26.59
C ASN A 40 -74.91 29.11 -27.36
N GLN A 41 -75.44 29.56 -28.51
CA GLN A 41 -74.73 30.13 -29.68
C GLN A 41 -74.75 31.68 -29.85
N CYS A 42 -73.74 32.23 -30.55
CA CYS A 42 -73.82 33.24 -31.63
C CYS A 42 -72.40 33.40 -32.26
N ARG A 43 -72.16 33.43 -33.58
CA ARG A 43 -72.29 34.55 -34.57
C ARG A 43 -71.72 35.89 -34.04
N THR A 44 -70.78 36.60 -34.68
CA THR A 44 -69.93 36.45 -35.90
C THR A 44 -68.65 37.34 -35.69
N THR A 45 -67.71 37.71 -36.58
CA THR A 45 -67.60 37.84 -38.06
C THR A 45 -66.10 37.76 -38.51
N ALA A 46 -65.69 38.38 -39.62
CA ALA A 46 -64.32 38.58 -40.15
C ALA A 46 -64.23 39.99 -40.83
N PRO A 47 -63.18 40.45 -41.57
CA PRO A 47 -61.87 39.86 -41.94
C PRO A 47 -60.63 40.84 -42.00
N ARG A 48 -59.41 40.30 -42.32
CA ARG A 48 -58.27 40.98 -43.02
C ARG A 48 -57.59 42.20 -42.30
N ILE A 49 -56.39 42.73 -42.63
CA ILE A 49 -55.40 42.63 -43.74
C ILE A 49 -53.97 42.34 -43.18
N ALA A 50 -53.02 41.97 -44.05
CA ALA A 50 -51.62 41.61 -43.80
C ALA A 50 -50.65 42.75 -43.38
N ALA A 51 -49.47 42.35 -42.86
CA ALA A 51 -48.15 42.91 -43.21
C ALA A 51 -47.01 41.93 -42.84
N GLU A 52 -45.88 42.01 -43.54
CA GLU A 52 -44.61 41.36 -43.18
C GLU A 52 -43.78 42.26 -42.22
N THR A 53 -42.62 41.75 -41.73
CA THR A 53 -41.34 42.50 -41.52
C THR A 53 -40.64 42.23 -40.18
N GLN A 54 -39.56 41.45 -40.26
CA GLN A 54 -38.24 41.56 -39.59
C GLN A 54 -38.05 41.73 -38.06
N LEU A 55 -36.85 41.28 -37.67
CA LEU A 55 -36.15 41.42 -36.39
C LEU A 55 -36.23 42.82 -35.74
N ASN A 56 -36.34 42.83 -34.40
CA ASN A 56 -35.44 43.64 -33.56
C ASN A 56 -35.41 43.18 -32.09
N LEU A 57 -34.28 43.41 -31.41
CA LEU A 57 -34.12 43.26 -29.97
C LEU A 57 -34.50 44.56 -29.24
N PRO A 58 -35.11 44.48 -28.04
CA PRO A 58 -35.03 45.55 -27.05
C PRO A 58 -34.24 45.13 -25.80
N THR A 59 -33.21 45.90 -25.47
CA THR A 59 -32.56 45.87 -24.15
C THR A 59 -33.51 46.38 -23.07
N PHE A 60 -33.48 45.79 -21.86
CA PHE A 60 -34.10 46.38 -20.67
C PHE A 60 -33.09 46.61 -19.53
N LYS A 61 -33.37 47.63 -18.71
CA LYS A 61 -32.43 48.22 -17.74
C LYS A 61 -32.62 47.65 -16.33
N LEU A 62 -31.58 47.86 -15.50
CA LEU A 62 -31.60 47.67 -14.05
C LEU A 62 -32.72 48.49 -13.37
N HIS A 63 -33.34 47.91 -12.34
CA HIS A 63 -33.70 48.64 -11.12
C HIS A 63 -33.71 47.74 -9.87
N ASP A 64 -33.36 48.34 -8.75
CA ASP A 64 -33.70 48.03 -7.34
C ASP A 64 -33.25 46.71 -6.68
N HIS A 65 -32.00 46.74 -6.18
CA HIS A 65 -31.59 45.99 -4.99
C HIS A 65 -32.19 46.62 -3.70
N ALA A 66 -33.08 45.92 -2.98
CA ALA A 66 -33.49 46.37 -1.64
C ALA A 66 -34.08 45.30 -0.68
N ASN A 67 -33.41 44.14 -0.44
CA ASN A 67 -33.47 43.41 0.86
C ASN A 67 -32.65 42.10 0.87
N LEU A 68 -31.47 42.09 1.52
CA LEU A 68 -30.94 40.87 2.17
C LEU A 68 -29.89 41.12 3.29
N ASP A 69 -29.62 42.38 3.67
CA ASP A 69 -28.47 42.72 4.52
C ASP A 69 -28.85 43.11 5.96
N ARG A 70 -29.47 42.17 6.69
CA ARG A 70 -29.86 42.38 8.11
C ARG A 70 -29.65 41.18 9.03
N ARG A 71 -28.86 40.16 8.63
CA ARG A 71 -28.64 38.93 9.43
C ARG A 71 -27.19 38.43 9.57
N LEU A 72 -26.18 39.27 9.33
CA LEU A 72 -24.76 38.89 9.50
C LEU A 72 -23.88 39.87 10.32
N SER A 73 -24.46 40.60 11.28
CA SER A 73 -23.70 41.50 12.18
C SER A 73 -23.46 40.91 13.58
N SER A 74 -22.69 39.81 13.69
CA SER A 74 -22.35 39.22 15.01
C SER A 74 -21.10 38.32 15.10
N ARG A 75 -20.02 38.53 14.33
CA ARG A 75 -18.65 38.09 14.72
C ARG A 75 -17.51 38.70 13.89
N ASN A 76 -16.83 39.71 14.44
CA ASN A 76 -15.74 40.41 13.76
C ASN A 76 -14.35 39.94 14.23
N GLN A 77 -13.87 38.80 13.73
CA GLN A 77 -12.47 38.34 13.91
C GLN A 77 -11.92 37.60 12.67
N ASN A 78 -11.78 38.29 11.52
CA ASN A 78 -11.09 37.68 10.36
C ASN A 78 -10.38 38.65 9.37
N GLY A 79 -10.18 39.92 9.76
CA GLY A 79 -9.66 40.97 8.86
C GLY A 79 -8.25 40.75 8.28
N LYS A 80 -7.39 39.95 8.93
CA LYS A 80 -6.02 39.66 8.45
C LYS A 80 -5.93 38.52 7.43
N LEU A 81 -6.95 37.68 7.31
CA LEU A 81 -6.95 36.55 6.36
C LEU A 81 -7.46 36.97 4.98
N LYS A 82 -8.57 37.72 4.89
CA LYS A 82 -9.09 38.23 3.59
C LYS A 82 -8.03 39.04 2.82
N LYS A 83 -7.29 39.95 3.47
CA LYS A 83 -6.24 40.76 2.82
C LYS A 83 -5.02 39.96 2.30
N LYS A 84 -4.81 38.71 2.75
CA LYS A 84 -3.79 37.82 2.17
C LYS A 84 -4.35 36.98 1.02
N ALA A 85 -5.61 36.56 1.09
CA ALA A 85 -6.25 35.80 0.02
C ALA A 85 -6.36 36.61 -1.28
N THR A 86 -6.77 37.89 -1.21
CA THR A 86 -6.84 38.77 -2.39
C THR A 86 -5.46 38.94 -3.05
N ASN A 87 -4.45 39.37 -2.29
CA ASN A 87 -3.08 39.57 -2.77
C ASN A 87 -2.44 38.34 -3.45
N VAL A 88 -2.91 37.12 -3.15
CA VAL A 88 -2.45 35.89 -3.83
C VAL A 88 -3.27 35.65 -5.12
N ALA A 89 -4.59 35.83 -5.08
CA ALA A 89 -5.46 35.73 -6.25
C ALA A 89 -5.09 36.77 -7.33
N ASP A 90 -4.85 38.01 -6.93
CA ASP A 90 -4.51 39.11 -7.83
C ASP A 90 -3.16 38.86 -8.55
N LYS A 91 -2.13 38.42 -7.80
CA LYS A 91 -0.84 38.01 -8.39
C LYS A 91 -0.93 36.75 -9.26
N SER A 92 -1.93 35.89 -9.04
CA SER A 92 -2.17 34.72 -9.87
C SER A 92 -2.84 35.10 -11.20
N LYS A 93 -3.78 36.06 -11.18
CA LYS A 93 -4.35 36.67 -12.39
C LYS A 93 -3.31 37.44 -13.20
N GLU A 94 -2.46 38.22 -12.53
CA GLU A 94 -1.38 38.98 -13.18
C GLU A 94 -0.38 38.06 -13.91
N LYS A 95 -0.03 36.91 -13.31
CA LYS A 95 0.78 35.88 -13.98
C LYS A 95 0.06 35.21 -15.16
N LEU A 96 -1.24 34.91 -15.05
CA LEU A 96 -2.01 34.37 -16.17
C LEU A 96 -2.04 35.35 -17.35
N LEU A 97 -2.29 36.64 -17.10
CA LEU A 97 -2.24 37.70 -18.11
C LEU A 97 -0.85 37.87 -18.75
N GLN A 98 0.24 37.60 -18.02
CA GLN A 98 1.59 37.58 -18.60
C GLN A 98 1.82 36.36 -19.52
N ILE A 99 1.35 35.18 -19.13
CA ILE A 99 1.46 33.95 -19.94
C ILE A 99 0.60 34.07 -21.21
N GLU A 100 -0.61 34.61 -21.09
CA GLU A 100 -1.55 34.82 -22.18
C GLU A 100 -1.01 35.81 -23.22
N ARG A 101 -0.41 36.93 -22.78
CA ARG A 101 0.31 37.90 -23.64
C ARG A 101 1.54 37.30 -24.31
N ALA A 102 2.30 36.46 -23.60
CA ALA A 102 3.45 35.76 -24.21
C ALA A 102 2.98 34.81 -25.33
N PHE A 103 1.86 34.10 -25.13
CA PHE A 103 1.23 33.30 -26.18
C PHE A 103 0.80 34.15 -27.38
N THR A 104 0.18 35.32 -27.17
CA THR A 104 -0.26 36.20 -28.27
C THR A 104 0.90 36.83 -29.05
N GLN A 105 2.09 36.95 -28.46
CA GLN A 105 3.30 37.41 -29.16
C GLN A 105 3.93 36.30 -30.01
N VAL A 106 3.97 35.06 -29.49
CA VAL A 106 4.49 33.89 -30.23
C VAL A 106 3.61 33.52 -31.43
N THR A 107 2.30 33.76 -31.38
CA THR A 107 1.39 33.46 -32.51
C THR A 107 1.37 34.52 -33.63
N ASN A 108 2.00 35.69 -33.44
CA ASN A 108 1.99 36.80 -34.41
C ASN A 108 3.36 37.07 -35.06
N SER A 109 4.26 36.09 -35.05
CA SER A 109 5.61 36.19 -35.63
C SER A 109 6.02 34.96 -36.44
N ASN A 110 5.21 34.64 -37.47
CA ASN A 110 5.58 33.68 -38.52
C ASN A 110 4.89 34.05 -39.85
N VAL A 111 5.46 35.03 -40.56
CA VAL A 111 5.19 35.31 -41.97
C VAL A 111 6.52 35.56 -42.68
N ASP A 112 6.81 34.65 -43.62
CA ASP A 112 7.76 34.75 -44.74
C ASP A 112 9.30 34.84 -44.58
N GLN A 113 9.92 34.18 -45.57
CA GLN A 113 11.27 34.33 -46.13
C GLN A 113 12.46 33.48 -45.61
N GLN A 114 13.45 33.39 -46.50
CA GLN A 114 14.32 32.23 -46.73
C GLN A 114 15.76 32.40 -46.19
N PRO A 115 16.55 31.30 -46.08
CA PRO A 115 17.84 31.32 -45.38
C PRO A 115 19.00 31.90 -46.20
N ASN A 116 20.00 32.46 -45.52
CA ASN A 116 21.33 32.70 -46.10
C ASN A 116 22.48 32.52 -45.08
N LYS A 117 23.72 32.56 -45.57
CA LYS A 117 24.91 31.89 -44.99
C LYS A 117 25.86 32.83 -44.22
N LYS A 118 26.82 32.19 -43.51
CA LYS A 118 28.03 32.74 -42.82
C LYS A 118 27.74 33.40 -41.45
N GLY A 119 28.62 33.35 -40.44
CA GLY A 119 29.85 32.55 -40.26
C GLY A 119 30.85 33.14 -39.25
N VAL A 120 31.77 32.32 -38.73
CA VAL A 120 33.14 32.66 -38.24
C VAL A 120 33.32 33.37 -36.85
N SER A 121 33.94 32.62 -35.93
CA SER A 121 34.95 32.96 -34.88
C SER A 121 34.76 33.93 -33.69
N GLN A 122 35.19 33.42 -32.51
CA GLN A 122 36.13 34.00 -31.50
C GLN A 122 35.75 35.08 -30.45
N GLU A 123 35.98 34.67 -29.18
CA GLU A 123 36.78 35.31 -28.11
C GLU A 123 36.33 36.50 -27.21
N GLU A 124 36.65 36.30 -25.91
CA GLU A 124 37.28 37.23 -24.95
C GLU A 124 36.49 38.31 -24.14
N ASN A 125 36.48 38.06 -22.82
CA ASN A 125 36.91 38.96 -21.73
C ASN A 125 36.08 40.18 -21.18
N SER A 126 35.63 39.99 -19.93
CA SER A 126 36.10 40.74 -18.72
C SER A 126 35.16 41.70 -17.96
N LYS A 127 35.46 41.86 -16.64
CA LYS A 127 35.10 42.98 -15.70
C LYS A 127 33.62 43.06 -15.22
N LYS A 128 33.28 43.70 -14.07
CA LYS A 128 33.87 43.81 -12.70
C LYS A 128 32.90 44.64 -11.80
N ARG A 129 32.83 44.37 -10.47
CA ARG A 129 32.38 45.30 -9.38
C ARG A 129 30.85 45.67 -9.36
N ARG A 130 30.20 46.18 -8.29
CA ARG A 130 30.52 46.41 -6.83
C ARG A 130 29.25 46.75 -5.97
N LEU A 131 29.32 46.47 -4.66
CA LEU A 131 28.72 47.24 -3.50
C LEU A 131 27.17 47.31 -3.35
N PRO A 132 26.61 47.80 -2.19
CA PRO A 132 27.23 48.38 -0.97
C PRO A 132 26.86 47.72 0.38
N MET A 133 27.34 48.33 1.48
CA MET A 133 27.28 47.88 2.89
C MET A 133 27.16 49.11 3.83
N LYS A 134 26.45 49.02 4.98
CA LYS A 134 26.54 49.86 6.22
C LYS A 134 25.34 49.58 7.17
N GLY A 135 25.44 49.61 8.52
CA GLY A 135 26.63 49.64 9.40
C GLY A 135 26.35 50.14 10.84
N ARG A 136 27.25 49.81 11.80
CA ARG A 136 27.38 50.30 13.23
C ARG A 136 26.23 49.99 14.21
N MET A 137 26.40 50.00 15.55
CA MET A 137 27.56 50.18 16.50
C MET A 137 27.28 49.26 17.74
N VAL A 138 28.21 48.47 18.28
CA VAL A 138 29.26 48.74 19.32
C VAL A 138 28.75 49.37 20.62
N ASP A 139 28.99 48.69 21.76
CA ASP A 139 29.50 49.24 23.03
C ASP A 139 29.99 48.09 23.95
N ASP A 140 31.04 48.34 24.75
CA ASP A 140 31.75 47.36 25.61
C ASP A 140 31.66 47.72 27.11
N ASN A 141 31.72 46.72 28.00
CA ASN A 141 32.59 46.83 29.18
C ASN A 141 32.91 45.48 29.87
N SER A 142 33.94 45.50 30.73
CA SER A 142 34.56 44.34 31.36
C SER A 142 34.69 44.47 32.88
N ARG A 143 34.67 43.35 33.63
CA ARG A 143 35.52 43.17 34.82
C ARG A 143 35.63 41.72 35.28
N SER A 144 36.69 41.43 36.03
CA SER A 144 37.03 40.13 36.62
C SER A 144 37.23 40.24 38.14
N LYS A 145 37.10 39.12 38.87
CA LYS A 145 38.11 38.59 39.82
C LYS A 145 37.68 37.30 40.54
N GLU A 146 38.64 36.68 41.22
CA GLU A 146 38.54 35.41 41.94
C GLU A 146 37.89 35.53 43.34
N GLY A 147 37.58 34.37 43.94
CA GLY A 147 37.19 34.26 45.36
C GLY A 147 36.89 32.81 45.76
N LEU A 148 37.71 32.22 46.64
CA LEU A 148 37.55 30.87 47.17
C LEU A 148 37.17 30.95 48.66
N MET A 149 36.22 30.14 49.13
CA MET A 149 36.29 29.42 50.42
C MET A 149 35.13 28.41 50.56
N ILE A 150 35.25 27.53 51.56
CA ILE A 150 34.33 26.43 51.88
C ILE A 150 33.65 26.73 53.22
N GLU A 151 32.37 26.43 53.36
CA GLU A 151 31.72 26.18 54.65
C GLU A 151 30.47 25.29 54.47
N ASP A 152 29.86 24.88 55.58
CA ASP A 152 29.46 23.48 55.75
C ASP A 152 28.00 23.05 55.44
N VAL A 153 27.79 21.74 55.59
CA VAL A 153 26.54 20.99 55.37
C VAL A 153 25.43 21.35 56.39
N GLU A 154 24.18 21.09 56.02
CA GLU A 154 22.97 21.11 56.89
C GLU A 154 22.52 22.47 57.49
N SER A 155 21.85 23.28 56.65
CA SER A 155 20.76 24.16 57.14
C SER A 155 19.47 23.95 56.33
N MET A 156 18.35 23.91 57.05
CA MET A 156 17.11 23.28 56.57
C MET A 156 16.31 24.07 55.53
N THR A 157 15.59 23.29 54.72
CA THR A 157 14.39 23.66 53.96
C THR A 157 13.55 24.81 54.54
N ARG A 158 13.36 25.89 53.78
CA ARG A 158 12.11 26.69 53.70
C ARG A 158 12.15 27.65 52.51
N LEU A 159 10.95 28.09 52.11
CA LEU A 159 10.65 29.02 51.00
C LEU A 159 10.98 28.47 49.59
N GLY A 160 9.99 28.50 48.70
CA GLY A 160 10.06 27.79 47.41
C GLY A 160 10.36 28.69 46.21
N ALA A 161 11.44 28.40 45.51
CA ALA A 161 11.63 28.79 44.11
C ALA A 161 12.24 27.60 43.35
N ALA A 162 11.45 26.93 42.51
CA ALA A 162 11.97 25.87 41.65
C ALA A 162 12.94 26.48 40.61
N PRO A 163 14.18 25.98 40.48
CA PRO A 163 15.12 26.48 39.47
C PRO A 163 14.53 26.37 38.06
N LYS A 164 14.66 27.43 37.26
CA LYS A 164 14.18 27.42 35.87
C LYS A 164 15.03 26.45 35.05
N ASP A 165 14.42 25.37 34.56
CA ASP A 165 15.03 24.30 33.75
C ASP A 165 15.82 24.84 32.52
N THR A 166 17.08 25.22 32.72
CA THR A 166 18.06 25.38 31.64
C THR A 166 18.44 23.99 31.12
N LYS A 167 17.71 23.53 30.10
CA LYS A 167 18.01 22.26 29.42
C LYS A 167 19.38 22.32 28.74
N THR A 168 20.43 21.91 29.45
CA THR A 168 21.77 21.65 28.90
C THR A 168 21.65 20.60 27.80
N LYS A 169 21.59 21.10 26.56
CA LYS A 169 21.20 20.33 25.38
C LYS A 169 22.43 19.64 24.81
N LEU A 170 22.70 18.43 25.29
CA LEU A 170 23.83 17.59 24.91
C LEU A 170 24.17 17.71 23.40
N GLY A 171 25.42 18.10 23.12
CA GLY A 171 25.94 18.31 21.77
C GLY A 171 25.75 17.08 20.89
N SER A 172 25.41 17.29 19.61
CA SER A 172 25.29 16.21 18.61
C SER A 172 26.54 16.15 17.75
N MET A 173 27.51 15.35 18.23
CA MET A 173 28.91 15.23 17.81
C MET A 173 29.42 13.78 17.99
N SER A 174 30.67 13.50 17.65
CA SER A 174 31.37 12.27 18.07
C SER A 174 31.63 12.28 19.58
N ILE A 175 31.89 11.11 20.17
CA ILE A 175 32.30 11.01 21.57
C ILE A 175 33.69 11.64 21.79
N ASP A 176 34.62 11.43 20.86
CA ASP A 176 35.95 12.05 20.88
C ASP A 176 35.87 13.58 20.96
N GLN A 177 35.08 14.21 20.07
CA GLN A 177 34.82 15.65 20.12
C GLN A 177 34.16 16.06 21.45
N PHE A 178 33.21 15.27 21.96
CA PHE A 178 32.55 15.56 23.23
C PHE A 178 33.49 15.50 24.43
N LEU A 179 34.44 14.56 24.46
CA LEU A 179 35.45 14.45 25.51
C LEU A 179 36.38 15.67 25.50
N LYS A 180 36.86 16.06 24.32
CA LYS A 180 37.70 17.24 24.10
C LYS A 180 36.99 18.55 24.46
N GLU A 181 35.72 18.71 24.09
CA GLU A 181 34.91 19.90 24.45
C GLU A 181 34.52 19.97 25.94
N ASN A 182 34.65 18.89 26.71
CA ASN A 182 34.21 18.82 28.12
C ASN A 182 35.35 18.52 29.11
N GLY A 183 36.61 18.72 28.72
CA GLY A 183 37.74 18.79 29.64
C GLY A 183 38.09 17.49 30.36
N SER A 184 37.90 16.33 29.72
CA SER A 184 38.62 15.12 30.14
C SER A 184 40.05 15.25 29.64
N THR A 185 41.00 15.61 30.50
CA THR A 185 42.42 15.60 30.14
C THR A 185 42.91 14.16 29.93
N ASP A 186 44.03 14.03 29.22
CA ASP A 186 44.60 12.72 28.84
C ASP A 186 45.55 12.16 29.93
N ASP A 187 45.65 12.82 31.09
CA ASP A 187 46.62 12.59 32.17
C ASP A 187 46.45 11.24 32.94
N GLU A 188 45.44 10.42 32.61
CA GLU A 188 45.27 9.06 33.18
C GLU A 188 45.82 7.93 32.29
N ASP A 189 46.26 8.22 31.05
CA ASP A 189 46.60 7.15 30.09
C ASP A 189 47.92 6.40 30.45
N GLU A 190 48.82 6.96 31.29
CA GLU A 190 50.04 6.26 31.77
C GLU A 190 49.73 5.00 32.61
N ASN A 191 48.58 4.93 33.30
CA ASN A 191 48.22 3.76 34.12
C ASN A 191 47.46 2.68 33.32
N ILE A 192 47.50 2.74 31.98
CA ILE A 192 46.81 1.79 31.08
C ILE A 192 47.82 1.02 30.19
N GLN A 193 49.10 0.96 30.60
CA GLN A 193 50.17 0.30 29.85
C GLN A 193 50.59 -1.05 30.47
N ASN A 194 50.65 -1.15 31.81
CA ASN A 194 51.13 -2.33 32.56
C ASN A 194 50.11 -3.50 32.65
N GLY A 195 49.49 -3.85 31.52
CA GLY A 195 48.51 -4.94 31.43
C GLY A 195 48.27 -5.47 30.02
N SER A 196 49.15 -5.16 29.06
CA SER A 196 48.99 -5.50 27.65
C SER A 196 49.79 -6.73 27.20
N GLU A 197 50.80 -7.16 27.97
CA GLU A 197 51.86 -8.07 27.49
C GLU A 197 51.48 -9.57 27.59
N GLU A 198 50.46 -9.93 28.36
CA GLU A 198 50.01 -11.34 28.53
C GLU A 198 48.87 -11.77 27.58
N ALA A 199 48.50 -10.93 26.60
CA ALA A 199 47.29 -11.13 25.78
C ALA A 199 47.54 -11.75 24.39
N GLU A 200 48.79 -11.84 23.93
CA GLU A 200 49.13 -12.20 22.53
C GLU A 200 49.64 -13.64 22.34
N GLN A 201 48.86 -14.64 22.78
CA GLN A 201 49.05 -16.01 22.30
C GLN A 201 47.74 -16.82 22.24
N TYR A 202 46.95 -16.63 21.19
CA TYR A 202 46.15 -17.71 20.57
C TYR A 202 45.70 -17.32 19.16
N VAL A 203 46.21 -18.01 18.14
CA VAL A 203 45.72 -17.96 16.76
C VAL A 203 45.10 -19.31 16.44
N GLY A 204 43.81 -19.33 16.14
CA GLY A 204 43.05 -20.53 15.81
C GLY A 204 41.72 -20.16 15.16
N GLU A 205 41.42 -20.78 14.04
CA GLU A 205 40.22 -20.47 13.24
C GLU A 205 38.99 -21.27 13.71
N GLY A 206 37.80 -20.81 13.31
CA GLY A 206 36.58 -21.62 13.38
C GLY A 206 35.52 -21.13 14.38
N ASN A 207 34.27 -21.05 13.92
CA ASN A 207 33.14 -20.75 14.79
C ASN A 207 32.75 -21.99 15.63
N THR A 208 32.82 -21.89 16.96
CA THR A 208 31.77 -22.38 17.87
C THR A 208 31.94 -21.75 19.25
N TYR A 209 30.85 -21.29 19.87
CA TYR A 209 30.84 -21.01 21.32
C TYR A 209 30.60 -22.31 22.06
N GLN A 210 31.68 -22.93 22.56
CA GLN A 210 31.63 -23.90 23.65
C GLN A 210 31.75 -23.14 24.98
N ASP A 211 30.96 -23.55 25.97
CA ASP A 211 31.06 -23.08 27.34
C ASP A 211 31.93 -24.10 28.12
N GLU A 212 33.05 -23.67 28.68
CA GLU A 212 33.81 -24.42 29.70
C GLU A 212 33.99 -23.55 30.96
N ASP A 213 33.83 -24.17 32.13
CA ASP A 213 33.58 -23.51 33.42
C ASP A 213 34.70 -23.78 34.45
N GLY A 214 34.84 -22.87 35.42
CA GLY A 214 35.65 -23.04 36.64
C GLY A 214 36.22 -21.70 37.13
N GLU A 215 36.19 -21.30 38.40
CA GLU A 215 35.54 -21.81 39.63
C GLU A 215 35.37 -20.55 40.55
N LEU A 216 34.55 -20.39 41.59
CA LEU A 216 34.01 -21.27 42.64
C LEU A 216 32.62 -20.79 43.10
N ASN A 217 31.67 -21.71 43.30
CA ASN A 217 30.88 -21.90 44.53
C ASN A 217 29.64 -22.76 44.26
N GLU A 218 29.50 -23.84 45.00
CA GLU A 218 28.32 -24.71 44.97
C GLU A 218 27.13 -24.06 45.69
N LYS A 219 25.97 -23.95 45.03
CA LYS A 219 24.63 -24.32 45.59
C LYS A 219 23.64 -24.67 44.46
N GLU A 220 23.18 -25.92 44.50
CA GLU A 220 21.94 -26.46 43.93
C GLU A 220 21.38 -25.88 42.60
N GLY A 221 21.70 -26.58 41.51
CA GLY A 221 20.68 -27.49 40.98
C GLY A 221 19.61 -26.94 40.01
N THR A 222 19.79 -25.80 39.34
CA THR A 222 18.93 -25.43 38.18
C THR A 222 19.70 -25.34 36.87
N LYS A 223 19.55 -26.38 36.02
CA LYS A 223 20.14 -26.42 34.67
C LYS A 223 19.62 -25.25 33.82
N LYS A 224 20.46 -24.23 33.59
CA LYS A 224 20.15 -23.07 32.74
C LYS A 224 19.87 -23.56 31.32
N LYS A 225 18.63 -23.41 30.84
CA LYS A 225 18.25 -23.78 29.47
C LYS A 225 19.05 -22.94 28.47
N ARG A 226 19.65 -23.58 27.45
CA ARG A 226 20.37 -22.90 26.35
C ARG A 226 19.50 -21.76 25.81
N THR A 227 20.00 -20.52 25.88
CA THR A 227 19.23 -19.35 25.42
C THR A 227 19.55 -19.05 23.96
N ARG A 228 18.56 -18.56 23.21
CA ARG A 228 18.75 -18.23 21.79
C ARG A 228 19.65 -17.00 21.65
N GLY A 229 20.76 -17.13 20.92
CA GLY A 229 21.67 -16.03 20.60
C GLY A 229 21.02 -14.91 19.77
N PRO A 230 21.73 -13.78 19.56
CA PRO A 230 21.20 -12.61 18.86
C PRO A 230 20.77 -12.94 17.42
N THR A 231 19.59 -12.45 16.99
CA THR A 231 19.13 -12.63 15.60
C THR A 231 20.13 -12.03 14.60
N GLN A 232 20.63 -12.85 13.67
CA GLN A 232 21.60 -12.43 12.63
C GLN A 232 20.97 -12.13 11.25
N CYS A 233 19.75 -12.60 10.98
CA CYS A 233 19.04 -12.35 9.71
C CYS A 233 19.81 -12.76 8.43
N LEU A 234 20.60 -13.84 8.48
CA LEU A 234 21.48 -14.26 7.38
C LEU A 234 20.74 -14.38 6.03
N SER A 235 19.57 -15.04 6.01
CA SER A 235 18.67 -15.16 4.84
C SER A 235 17.90 -13.87 4.46
N ILE A 236 18.27 -12.73 5.04
CA ILE A 236 17.88 -11.38 4.60
C ILE A 236 19.10 -10.67 4.02
N HIS A 237 20.27 -10.79 4.67
CA HIS A 237 21.52 -10.23 4.18
C HIS A 237 22.00 -10.87 2.88
N GLY A 238 21.77 -12.18 2.69
CA GLY A 238 22.12 -12.93 1.48
C GLY A 238 21.11 -12.87 0.33
N ARG A 239 20.05 -12.05 0.39
CA ARG A 239 19.07 -11.94 -0.72
C ARG A 239 19.65 -11.18 -1.91
N SER A 240 19.27 -11.56 -3.13
CA SER A 240 19.51 -10.77 -4.33
C SER A 240 18.62 -9.52 -4.40
N MET A 241 18.85 -8.66 -5.40
CA MET A 241 17.98 -7.54 -5.77
C MET A 241 16.63 -8.00 -6.37
N GLN A 242 16.56 -9.24 -6.83
CA GLN A 242 15.41 -9.87 -7.47
C GLN A 242 14.45 -10.46 -6.42
N ASP A 243 14.99 -11.08 -5.37
CA ASP A 243 14.23 -11.73 -4.28
C ASP A 243 13.65 -10.75 -3.24
N ARG A 244 13.88 -9.44 -3.40
CA ARG A 244 13.52 -8.45 -2.37
C ARG A 244 11.99 -8.28 -2.30
N PRO A 245 11.36 -8.52 -1.14
CA PRO A 245 9.91 -8.36 -1.02
C PRO A 245 9.52 -6.88 -1.06
N GLU A 246 8.38 -6.58 -1.68
CA GLU A 246 7.73 -5.28 -1.58
C GLU A 246 7.22 -5.05 -0.15
N VAL A 247 7.31 -3.80 0.31
CA VAL A 247 6.82 -3.36 1.62
C VAL A 247 5.73 -2.31 1.44
N VAL A 248 4.47 -2.72 1.62
CA VAL A 248 3.32 -1.82 1.55
C VAL A 248 3.36 -0.84 2.73
N LEU A 249 3.28 0.45 2.43
CA LEU A 249 3.32 1.55 3.39
C LEU A 249 1.93 2.20 3.57
N ASP A 250 1.67 2.78 4.74
CA ASP A 250 0.52 3.65 4.94
C ASP A 250 0.75 5.09 4.42
N ALA A 251 -0.26 5.95 4.58
CA ALA A 251 -0.23 7.34 4.12
C ALA A 251 0.83 8.23 4.82
N ASP A 252 1.34 7.82 5.98
CA ASP A 252 2.42 8.50 6.72
C ASP A 252 3.79 7.79 6.53
N GLY A 253 3.85 6.77 5.65
CA GLY A 253 5.04 6.01 5.29
C GLY A 253 5.39 4.85 6.23
N GLU A 254 4.54 4.54 7.21
CA GLU A 254 4.81 3.43 8.13
C GLU A 254 4.50 2.07 7.44
N PRO A 255 5.40 1.07 7.48
CA PRO A 255 5.17 -0.23 6.85
C PRO A 255 4.05 -1.01 7.54
N ILE A 256 3.10 -1.47 6.73
CA ILE A 256 1.88 -2.19 7.15
C ILE A 256 1.73 -3.58 6.52
N GLY A 257 2.31 -3.83 5.35
CA GLY A 257 2.13 -5.11 4.63
C GLY A 257 3.24 -5.40 3.60
N PRO A 258 3.00 -6.28 2.61
CA PRO A 258 1.75 -6.98 2.35
C PRO A 258 1.49 -8.15 3.32
N THR A 259 2.52 -8.63 4.06
CA THR A 259 2.34 -9.63 5.11
C THR A 259 2.96 -9.20 6.43
N ASP A 260 2.38 -9.70 7.53
CA ASP A 260 2.90 -9.55 8.89
C ASP A 260 4.34 -10.05 9.06
N LYS A 261 4.73 -11.08 8.28
CA LYS A 261 6.10 -11.60 8.25
C LYS A 261 7.06 -10.57 7.65
N ILE A 262 6.78 -10.02 6.48
CA ILE A 262 7.66 -9.04 5.79
C ILE A 262 7.95 -7.83 6.67
N VAL A 263 6.94 -7.25 7.33
CA VAL A 263 7.12 -6.10 8.24
C VAL A 263 7.92 -6.48 9.50
N THR A 264 7.84 -7.73 9.94
CA THR A 264 8.58 -8.26 11.09
C THR A 264 10.04 -8.56 10.73
N ASP A 265 10.30 -9.22 9.60
CA ASP A 265 11.62 -9.50 9.03
C ASP A 265 12.38 -8.19 8.79
N LEU A 266 11.74 -7.19 8.16
CA LEU A 266 12.26 -5.83 8.03
C LEU A 266 12.62 -5.22 9.39
N SER A 267 11.75 -5.36 10.39
CA SER A 267 12.00 -4.83 11.73
C SER A 267 13.15 -5.52 12.47
N TYR A 268 13.49 -6.77 12.13
CA TYR A 268 14.68 -7.46 12.62
C TYR A 268 15.95 -7.08 11.86
N PHE A 269 15.87 -6.92 10.53
CA PHE A 269 16.97 -6.49 9.64
C PHE A 269 17.43 -5.05 9.92
N LEU A 270 16.50 -4.11 10.13
CA LEU A 270 16.86 -2.77 10.64
C LEU A 270 17.51 -2.83 12.04
N GLY A 271 17.30 -3.93 12.76
CA GLY A 271 17.95 -4.26 14.02
C GLY A 271 19.30 -4.97 13.88
N THR A 272 19.68 -5.54 12.72
CA THR A 272 21.07 -5.98 12.44
C THR A 272 21.90 -4.81 11.93
N ILE A 273 21.38 -3.99 11.01
CA ILE A 273 22.02 -2.74 10.55
C ILE A 273 22.39 -1.87 11.76
N ALA A 274 21.45 -1.63 12.67
CA ALA A 274 21.68 -0.81 13.87
C ALA A 274 22.64 -1.41 14.92
N ARG A 275 23.16 -2.63 14.70
CA ARG A 275 24.21 -3.27 15.49
C ARG A 275 25.57 -3.29 14.79
N ASN A 276 25.61 -3.16 13.46
CA ASN A 276 26.84 -3.16 12.71
C ASN A 276 27.61 -1.85 12.96
N SER A 277 28.89 -1.98 13.27
CA SER A 277 29.81 -0.87 13.55
C SER A 277 30.12 -0.02 12.32
N THR A 278 30.01 -0.56 11.10
CA THR A 278 30.23 0.20 9.85
C THR A 278 29.08 1.17 9.58
N PHE A 279 27.85 0.66 9.44
CA PHE A 279 26.64 1.46 9.21
C PHE A 279 26.26 2.35 10.39
N CYS A 280 26.37 1.82 11.62
CA CYS A 280 25.74 2.39 12.81
C CYS A 280 26.69 2.44 14.03
N PRO A 281 27.89 3.07 13.89
CA PRO A 281 28.89 3.15 14.95
C PRO A 281 28.34 3.71 16.28
N LEU A 282 28.79 3.14 17.39
CA LEU A 282 28.36 3.55 18.73
C LEU A 282 29.06 4.82 19.25
N ILE A 283 30.15 5.26 18.61
CA ILE A 283 31.02 6.37 19.05
C ILE A 283 30.46 7.79 18.85
N TYR A 284 29.14 7.93 18.74
CA TYR A 284 28.44 9.22 18.63
C TYR A 284 27.53 9.48 19.83
N THR A 285 27.39 10.75 20.23
CA THR A 285 26.44 11.14 21.29
C THR A 285 24.98 10.99 20.83
N SER A 286 24.75 11.07 19.51
CA SER A 286 23.43 11.21 18.89
C SER A 286 23.42 10.57 17.51
N PHE A 287 22.45 9.70 17.22
CA PHE A 287 22.26 9.09 15.90
C PHE A 287 22.06 10.11 14.76
N LYS A 288 21.69 11.36 15.09
CA LYS A 288 21.62 12.44 14.10
C LYS A 288 22.97 12.76 13.46
N VAL A 289 24.09 12.42 14.10
CA VAL A 289 25.44 12.65 13.56
C VAL A 289 25.80 11.58 12.54
N VAL A 290 25.45 10.32 12.82
CA VAL A 290 25.54 9.18 11.89
C VAL A 290 24.77 9.44 10.58
N LEU A 291 23.76 10.32 10.63
CA LEU A 291 22.97 10.78 9.48
C LEU A 291 23.28 12.22 8.99
N LYS A 292 24.28 12.92 9.56
CA LYS A 292 24.80 14.19 9.00
C LYS A 292 25.67 13.91 7.79
N ASP A 293 26.48 12.87 7.90
CA ASP A 293 27.17 12.23 6.79
C ASP A 293 26.13 11.79 5.76
N LYS A 294 26.22 12.35 4.55
CA LYS A 294 25.31 12.05 3.44
C LYS A 294 25.60 10.68 2.86
N ASP A 295 26.86 10.26 2.85
CA ASP A 295 27.35 9.11 2.11
C ASP A 295 27.11 7.85 2.94
N ASN A 296 27.34 7.90 4.26
CA ASN A 296 26.85 6.85 5.17
C ASN A 296 25.31 6.78 5.18
N LYS A 297 24.59 7.92 5.20
CA LYS A 297 23.12 7.90 5.10
C LYS A 297 22.64 7.27 3.80
N ALA A 298 23.27 7.59 2.66
CA ALA A 298 22.96 6.98 1.37
C ALA A 298 23.28 5.49 1.37
N HIS A 299 24.46 5.08 1.86
CA HIS A 299 24.89 3.69 1.96
C HIS A 299 23.90 2.83 2.77
N ILE A 300 23.45 3.31 3.94
CA ILE A 300 22.40 2.65 4.73
C ILE A 300 21.09 2.52 3.94
N TRP A 301 20.67 3.57 3.22
CA TRP A 301 19.41 3.55 2.46
C TRP A 301 19.46 2.62 1.26
N THR A 302 20.54 2.69 0.46
CA THR A 302 20.81 1.77 -0.66
C THR A 302 20.82 0.32 -0.17
N TYR A 303 21.48 0.01 0.94
CA TYR A 303 21.50 -1.34 1.49
C TYR A 303 20.13 -1.83 2.01
N VAL A 304 19.27 -0.92 2.46
CA VAL A 304 17.87 -1.26 2.77
C VAL A 304 17.08 -1.55 1.49
N LEU A 305 17.24 -0.73 0.45
CA LEU A 305 16.58 -0.89 -0.85
C LEU A 305 17.06 -2.12 -1.64
N GLU A 306 18.29 -2.57 -1.40
CA GLU A 306 18.84 -3.81 -1.95
C GLU A 306 18.06 -5.04 -1.45
N LYS A 307 17.70 -5.06 -0.16
CA LYS A 307 17.08 -6.24 0.49
C LYS A 307 15.55 -6.16 0.63
N PHE A 308 14.95 -4.99 0.39
CA PHE A 308 13.50 -4.74 0.42
C PHE A 308 13.10 -3.68 -0.61
N ASN A 309 12.04 -3.89 -1.38
CA ASN A 309 11.47 -2.84 -2.24
C ASN A 309 10.58 -1.91 -1.40
N ILE A 310 11.01 -0.65 -1.22
CA ILE A 310 10.34 0.35 -0.36
C ILE A 310 10.29 1.71 -1.09
N SER A 311 9.10 2.31 -1.18
CA SER A 311 8.94 3.70 -1.68
C SER A 311 9.57 4.74 -0.74
N ASP A 312 10.11 5.84 -1.28
CA ASP A 312 10.80 6.92 -0.56
C ASP A 312 10.03 7.48 0.66
N LYS A 313 8.70 7.40 0.64
CA LYS A 313 7.82 7.76 1.78
C LYS A 313 8.23 7.03 3.07
N GLY A 314 8.79 5.82 2.96
CA GLY A 314 9.26 5.00 4.06
C GLY A 314 10.60 5.42 4.67
N GLU A 315 11.41 6.23 3.97
CA GLU A 315 12.79 6.54 4.38
C GLU A 315 12.89 7.09 5.81
N LYS A 316 12.11 8.14 6.13
CA LYS A 316 12.02 8.74 7.46
C LYS A 316 11.51 7.75 8.54
N PRO A 317 10.40 7.01 8.34
CA PRO A 317 9.98 5.89 9.20
C PRO A 317 11.03 4.78 9.40
N ILE A 318 11.86 4.50 8.39
CA ILE A 318 12.93 3.49 8.45
C ILE A 318 14.10 4.00 9.31
N PHE A 319 14.66 5.18 9.03
CA PHE A 319 15.72 5.76 9.88
C PHE A 319 15.26 6.00 11.33
N THR A 320 13.96 6.25 11.55
CA THR A 320 13.36 6.31 12.90
C THR A 320 13.41 4.95 13.61
N ARG A 321 13.22 3.83 12.90
CA ARG A 321 13.40 2.46 13.46
C ARG A 321 14.87 2.16 13.75
N ILE A 322 15.78 2.48 12.85
CA ILE A 322 17.23 2.26 13.02
C ILE A 322 17.74 3.02 14.25
N ASN A 323 17.40 4.30 14.39
CA ASN A 323 17.71 5.11 15.57
C ASN A 323 17.23 4.45 16.88
N ASP A 324 15.97 4.00 16.93
CA ASP A 324 15.42 3.32 18.10
C ASP A 324 16.05 1.93 18.35
N ALA A 325 16.59 1.26 17.34
CA ALA A 325 17.39 0.04 17.51
C ALA A 325 18.79 0.36 18.04
N TRP A 326 19.49 1.33 17.46
CA TRP A 326 20.82 1.80 17.88
C TRP A 326 20.81 2.29 19.34
N ARG A 327 19.80 3.08 19.73
CA ARG A 327 19.61 3.54 21.12
C ARG A 327 19.36 2.38 22.09
N ARG A 328 18.59 1.36 21.69
CA ARG A 328 18.39 0.14 22.50
C ARG A 328 19.67 -0.68 22.62
N TYR A 329 20.43 -0.81 21.53
CA TYR A 329 21.70 -1.53 21.50
C TYR A 329 22.77 -0.85 22.35
N LYS A 330 22.95 0.48 22.22
CA LYS A 330 23.85 1.27 23.10
C LYS A 330 23.46 1.16 24.58
N SER A 331 22.16 1.07 24.89
CA SER A 331 21.66 0.79 26.24
C SER A 331 21.88 -0.65 26.71
N PHE A 332 21.88 -1.64 25.82
CA PHE A 332 22.19 -3.04 26.11
C PHE A 332 23.67 -3.22 26.44
N ILE A 333 24.57 -2.61 25.64
CA ILE A 333 26.01 -2.60 25.92
C ILE A 333 26.29 -1.90 27.26
N LYS A 334 25.70 -0.73 27.52
CA LYS A 334 25.86 -0.07 28.85
C LYS A 334 25.37 -0.97 29.99
N LYS A 335 24.22 -1.64 29.86
CA LYS A 335 23.73 -2.53 30.92
C LYS A 335 24.69 -3.68 31.19
N ASN A 336 25.14 -4.37 30.14
CA ASN A 336 25.79 -5.68 30.28
C ASN A 336 27.32 -5.61 30.43
N HIS A 337 27.97 -4.53 29.96
CA HIS A 337 29.44 -4.40 29.93
C HIS A 337 29.97 -3.14 30.64
N PHE A 338 29.10 -2.24 31.09
CA PHE A 338 29.47 -1.11 31.95
C PHE A 338 28.83 -1.25 33.34
N SER A 339 27.50 -1.27 33.42
CA SER A 339 26.76 -1.33 34.69
C SER A 339 26.74 -2.71 35.37
N LYS A 340 27.26 -3.76 34.71
CA LYS A 340 27.43 -5.10 35.31
C LYS A 340 28.71 -5.21 36.14
N TYR A 341 29.72 -4.41 35.84
CA TYR A 341 31.07 -4.55 36.39
C TYR A 341 31.51 -3.26 37.10
N SER A 342 32.07 -3.38 38.30
CA SER A 342 32.52 -2.26 39.11
C SER A 342 33.81 -1.63 38.57
N THR A 343 34.86 -2.42 38.38
CA THR A 343 36.20 -1.94 38.01
C THR A 343 36.35 -1.65 36.51
N LEU A 344 37.36 -0.85 36.15
CA LEU A 344 37.74 -0.64 34.76
C LEU A 344 38.36 -1.90 34.13
N LYS A 345 39.17 -2.64 34.90
CA LYS A 345 39.85 -3.88 34.46
C LYS A 345 38.84 -4.96 34.05
N ASP A 346 37.78 -5.17 34.84
CA ASP A 346 36.71 -6.13 34.51
C ASP A 346 35.91 -5.73 33.27
N ARG A 347 35.62 -4.43 33.11
CA ARG A 347 34.92 -3.92 31.93
C ARG A 347 35.71 -4.18 30.65
N LEU A 348 37.03 -4.00 30.68
CA LEU A 348 37.92 -4.28 29.56
C LEU A 348 38.08 -5.80 29.31
N LYS A 349 38.27 -6.60 30.37
CA LYS A 349 38.35 -8.08 30.26
C LYS A 349 37.09 -8.69 29.63
N TYR A 350 35.91 -8.18 30.00
CA TYR A 350 34.62 -8.64 29.45
C TYR A 350 34.08 -7.71 28.33
N ARG A 351 34.97 -7.15 27.51
CA ARG A 351 34.62 -6.38 26.30
C ARG A 351 33.80 -7.24 25.32
N PRO A 352 32.76 -6.69 24.64
CA PRO A 352 32.11 -7.39 23.54
C PRO A 352 33.07 -7.49 22.34
N LEU A 353 33.39 -8.71 21.89
CA LEU A 353 34.35 -8.97 20.80
C LEU A 353 34.04 -8.21 19.49
N PHE A 354 32.76 -7.98 19.20
CA PHE A 354 32.28 -7.22 18.03
C PHE A 354 32.43 -5.69 18.15
N LEU A 355 33.03 -5.16 19.23
CA LEU A 355 33.43 -3.76 19.36
C LEU A 355 34.95 -3.69 19.49
N SER A 356 35.58 -2.87 18.64
CA SER A 356 37.01 -2.57 18.75
C SER A 356 37.33 -1.90 20.09
N GLU A 357 38.53 -2.13 20.59
CA GLU A 357 38.93 -1.68 21.92
C GLU A 357 38.87 -0.16 22.08
N ALA A 358 39.38 0.60 21.10
CA ALA A 358 39.33 2.06 21.10
C ALA A 358 37.89 2.60 21.17
N HIS A 359 36.95 2.03 20.40
CA HIS A 359 35.54 2.42 20.46
C HIS A 359 34.89 2.09 21.81
N PHE A 360 35.33 1.01 22.47
CA PHE A 360 34.85 0.66 23.80
C PHE A 360 35.48 1.56 24.88
N LYS A 361 36.79 1.82 24.87
CA LYS A 361 37.47 2.79 25.75
C LYS A 361 36.81 4.18 25.69
N GLN A 362 36.50 4.69 24.50
CA GLN A 362 35.73 5.95 24.33
C GLN A 362 34.33 5.89 24.98
N LEU A 363 33.60 4.78 24.84
CA LEU A 363 32.29 4.60 25.50
C LEU A 363 32.40 4.54 27.03
N LEU A 364 33.48 3.98 27.57
CA LEU A 364 33.76 3.95 29.00
C LEU A 364 34.06 5.37 29.53
N LYS A 365 35.02 6.11 28.93
CA LYS A 365 35.30 7.52 29.28
C LYS A 365 33.98 8.34 29.24
N TYR A 366 33.18 8.23 28.17
CA TYR A 366 31.88 8.91 28.02
C TYR A 366 30.80 8.54 29.06
N TRP A 367 30.73 7.28 29.52
CA TRP A 367 29.71 6.85 30.49
C TRP A 367 30.08 7.12 31.95
N ASN A 368 31.35 7.39 32.25
CA ASN A 368 31.82 7.83 33.57
C ASN A 368 31.51 9.32 33.86
N ILE A 369 31.31 10.16 32.83
CA ILE A 369 31.03 11.59 33.00
C ILE A 369 29.76 11.82 33.84
N SER A 370 29.88 12.56 34.94
CA SER A 370 28.80 12.85 35.90
C SER A 370 27.54 13.46 35.26
N THR A 371 27.71 14.37 34.28
CA THR A 371 26.59 14.98 33.54
C THR A 371 25.81 13.92 32.74
N ILE A 372 26.49 12.94 32.15
CA ILE A 372 25.90 11.83 31.41
C ILE A 372 25.22 10.82 32.35
N GLN A 373 25.75 10.62 33.55
CA GLN A 373 25.13 9.81 34.60
C GLN A 373 23.82 10.45 35.11
N SER A 374 23.86 11.72 35.51
CA SER A 374 22.66 12.49 35.89
C SER A 374 21.59 12.51 34.79
N ILE A 375 21.99 12.67 33.52
CA ILE A 375 21.07 12.57 32.38
C ILE A 375 20.49 11.15 32.26
N SER A 376 21.27 10.10 32.50
CA SER A 376 20.82 8.70 32.51
C SER A 376 19.78 8.43 33.60
N GLU A 377 20.05 8.84 34.85
CA GLU A 377 19.15 8.68 36.00
C GLU A 377 17.83 9.43 35.82
N ARG A 378 17.90 10.72 35.45
CA ARG A 378 16.73 11.58 35.20
C ARG A 378 15.85 10.98 34.09
N ASN A 379 16.46 10.36 33.06
CA ASN A 379 15.72 9.64 32.03
C ASN A 379 15.13 8.31 32.53
N ALA A 380 15.79 7.57 33.42
CA ALA A 380 15.25 6.37 34.06
C ALA A 380 14.04 6.70 34.95
N ALA A 381 14.14 7.71 35.81
CA ALA A 381 13.04 8.20 36.65
C ALA A 381 11.86 8.72 35.81
N ASN A 382 12.12 9.40 34.70
CA ASN A 382 11.06 9.82 33.75
C ASN A 382 10.45 8.64 32.98
N LYS A 383 11.18 7.55 32.76
CA LYS A 383 10.64 6.32 32.16
C LYS A 383 9.77 5.55 33.16
N ALA A 384 10.13 5.52 34.44
CA ALA A 384 9.32 4.89 35.49
C ALA A 384 7.92 5.53 35.63
N LYS A 385 7.78 6.81 35.28
CA LYS A 385 6.52 7.57 35.28
C LYS A 385 5.63 7.30 34.04
N GLN A 386 5.92 6.29 33.21
CA GLN A 386 5.13 5.96 32.02
C GLN A 386 3.93 5.05 32.34
N LYS A 387 2.72 5.61 32.25
CA LYS A 387 1.45 4.92 32.43
C LYS A 387 0.87 4.41 31.10
N TYR A 388 -0.07 3.47 31.17
CA TYR A 388 -0.85 2.97 30.02
C TYR A 388 0.00 2.38 28.87
N ILE A 389 0.87 1.41 29.20
CA ILE A 389 1.75 0.75 28.24
C ILE A 389 0.94 -0.19 27.32
N HIS A 390 1.22 -0.17 26.01
CA HIS A 390 0.51 -1.00 25.04
C HIS A 390 0.97 -2.47 25.09
N ARG A 391 0.04 -3.41 24.84
CA ARG A 391 0.27 -4.86 25.02
C ARG A 391 0.59 -5.61 23.72
N MET A 392 0.64 -4.91 22.59
CA MET A 392 0.70 -5.49 21.24
C MET A 392 2.06 -6.06 20.79
N GLY A 393 3.06 -6.07 21.68
CA GLY A 393 4.38 -6.66 21.40
C GLY A 393 5.08 -6.01 20.18
N PRO A 394 5.49 -6.78 19.15
CA PRO A 394 6.15 -6.24 17.96
C PRO A 394 5.20 -5.57 16.96
N THR A 395 3.87 -5.76 17.08
CA THR A 395 2.90 -5.19 16.14
C THR A 395 2.84 -3.67 16.25
N SER A 396 3.01 -2.98 15.11
CA SER A 396 3.00 -1.51 15.04
C SER A 396 1.59 -0.94 15.17
N PHE A 397 1.48 0.30 15.67
CA PHE A 397 0.19 1.02 15.66
C PHE A 397 -0.32 1.27 14.23
N ALA A 398 0.56 1.38 13.22
CA ALA A 398 0.16 1.51 11.82
C ALA A 398 -0.56 0.25 11.30
N ARG A 399 -0.05 -0.95 11.62
CA ARG A 399 -0.72 -2.23 11.29
C ARG A 399 -2.09 -2.35 11.97
N ILE A 400 -2.24 -1.85 13.20
CA ILE A 400 -3.52 -1.89 13.92
C ILE A 400 -4.49 -0.82 13.40
N HIS A 401 -4.00 0.36 12.98
CA HIS A 401 -4.80 1.34 12.22
C HIS A 401 -5.32 0.73 10.91
N ALA A 402 -4.51 -0.05 10.19
CA ALA A 402 -4.94 -0.76 8.99
C ALA A 402 -6.01 -1.84 9.31
N GLU A 403 -5.76 -2.70 10.31
CA GLU A 403 -6.70 -3.76 10.74
C GLU A 403 -8.04 -3.23 11.25
N LEU A 404 -8.06 -2.03 11.86
CA LEU A 404 -9.31 -1.39 12.27
C LEU A 404 -10.02 -0.69 11.09
N ARG A 405 -9.29 -0.17 10.10
CA ARG A 405 -9.90 0.40 8.88
C ARG A 405 -10.60 -0.64 8.01
N THR A 406 -10.11 -1.89 7.96
CA THR A 406 -10.81 -2.96 7.22
C THR A 406 -12.12 -3.42 7.87
N LYS A 407 -12.46 -2.91 9.07
CA LYS A 407 -13.69 -3.22 9.82
C LYS A 407 -14.65 -2.04 9.89
N LYS A 408 -14.34 -0.94 9.20
CA LYS A 408 -15.13 0.31 9.17
C LYS A 408 -15.59 0.63 7.76
N GLU A 409 -16.60 1.49 7.64
CA GLU A 409 -17.12 1.92 6.34
C GLU A 409 -16.11 2.78 5.56
N VAL A 410 -16.27 2.82 4.23
CA VAL A 410 -15.32 3.46 3.32
C VAL A 410 -15.23 4.97 3.58
N GLY A 411 -14.14 5.39 4.21
CA GLY A 411 -13.84 6.79 4.55
C GLY A 411 -14.03 7.15 6.02
N GLU A 412 -14.55 6.24 6.85
CA GLU A 412 -14.60 6.43 8.29
C GLU A 412 -13.18 6.41 8.90
N LYS A 413 -12.99 7.14 10.02
CA LYS A 413 -11.68 7.24 10.68
C LYS A 413 -11.63 6.37 11.93
N VAL A 414 -10.46 5.80 12.18
CA VAL A 414 -10.15 5.09 13.44
C VAL A 414 -9.79 6.13 14.51
N THR A 415 -10.50 6.12 15.62
CA THR A 415 -10.37 7.15 16.67
C THR A 415 -9.15 6.93 17.58
N GLN A 416 -8.69 7.98 18.28
CA GLN A 416 -7.67 7.83 19.32
C GLN A 416 -8.13 6.91 20.45
N ALA A 417 -9.44 6.90 20.74
CA ALA A 417 -10.06 6.07 21.77
C ALA A 417 -10.08 4.58 21.39
N GLU A 418 -10.58 4.23 20.20
CA GLU A 418 -10.52 2.84 19.67
C GLU A 418 -9.11 2.29 19.74
N MET A 419 -8.13 3.02 19.17
CA MET A 419 -6.73 2.61 19.22
C MET A 419 -6.18 2.49 20.65
N PHE A 420 -6.63 3.33 21.59
CA PHE A 420 -6.19 3.23 22.97
C PHE A 420 -6.67 1.91 23.60
N ILE A 421 -7.95 1.59 23.39
CA ILE A 421 -8.64 0.40 23.89
C ILE A 421 -8.05 -0.86 23.25
N THR A 422 -8.08 -0.96 21.92
CA THR A 422 -7.60 -2.14 21.16
C THR A 422 -6.13 -2.46 21.41
N THR A 423 -5.27 -1.46 21.67
CA THR A 423 -3.84 -1.70 21.93
C THR A 423 -3.51 -2.09 23.37
N ARG A 424 -4.50 -2.13 24.28
CA ARG A 424 -4.32 -2.38 25.73
C ARG A 424 -5.20 -3.50 26.29
N GLN A 425 -6.42 -3.66 25.75
CA GLN A 425 -7.23 -4.84 26.02
C GLN A 425 -6.48 -6.13 25.65
N ARG A 426 -6.84 -7.22 26.33
CA ARG A 426 -6.29 -8.55 26.09
C ARG A 426 -6.96 -9.12 24.83
N ARG A 427 -6.18 -9.47 23.78
CA ARG A 427 -6.71 -10.29 22.69
C ARG A 427 -7.17 -11.63 23.25
N GLU A 428 -8.35 -12.04 22.81
CA GLU A 428 -9.01 -13.29 23.14
C GLU A 428 -8.10 -14.51 22.88
N GLY A 429 -8.30 -15.60 23.63
CA GLY A 429 -7.48 -16.82 23.59
C GLY A 429 -6.04 -16.70 24.13
N ARG A 430 -5.43 -15.51 24.23
CA ARG A 430 -4.04 -15.38 24.71
C ARG A 430 -3.93 -15.56 26.23
N LYS A 431 -3.12 -16.53 26.68
CA LYS A 431 -2.61 -16.63 28.05
C LYS A 431 -1.50 -15.59 28.27
N GLY A 432 -1.46 -14.96 29.45
CA GLY A 432 -0.49 -13.93 29.82
C GLY A 432 -0.91 -13.19 31.10
N LYS A 433 -0.02 -12.35 31.64
CA LYS A 433 -0.31 -11.55 32.85
C LYS A 433 -1.60 -10.73 32.69
N GLU A 434 -2.24 -10.44 33.80
CA GLU A 434 -3.44 -9.59 33.85
C GLU A 434 -3.14 -8.15 33.41
N LEU A 435 -4.18 -7.34 33.28
CA LEU A 435 -4.04 -5.92 32.95
C LEU A 435 -3.71 -5.15 34.24
N ASP A 436 -2.85 -4.13 34.16
CA ASP A 436 -2.65 -3.25 35.31
C ASP A 436 -3.93 -2.47 35.62
N GLU A 437 -4.26 -2.40 36.90
CA GLU A 437 -5.54 -1.85 37.39
C GLU A 437 -5.78 -0.41 36.92
N GLU A 438 -4.74 0.43 36.90
CA GLU A 438 -4.84 1.80 36.41
C GLU A 438 -5.23 1.84 34.91
N THR A 439 -4.65 0.98 34.06
CA THR A 439 -5.08 0.87 32.66
C THR A 439 -6.47 0.26 32.53
N HIS A 440 -6.86 -0.68 33.38
CA HIS A 440 -8.21 -1.25 33.37
C HIS A 440 -9.27 -0.19 33.68
N ASN A 441 -9.09 0.55 34.78
CA ASN A 441 -9.97 1.63 35.21
C ASN A 441 -10.01 2.79 34.19
N ALA A 442 -8.88 3.11 33.54
CA ALA A 442 -8.85 4.09 32.45
C ALA A 442 -9.61 3.64 31.19
N ILE A 443 -9.59 2.33 30.87
CA ILE A 443 -10.37 1.76 29.75
C ILE A 443 -11.87 1.79 30.07
N ILE A 444 -12.28 1.32 31.26
CA ILE A 444 -13.69 1.34 31.70
C ILE A 444 -14.22 2.77 31.68
N LYS A 445 -13.49 3.72 32.29
CA LYS A 445 -13.90 5.13 32.30
C LYS A 445 -14.01 5.72 30.90
N LEU A 446 -13.11 5.37 29.97
CA LEU A 446 -13.18 5.83 28.58
C LEU A 446 -14.39 5.24 27.85
N GLN A 447 -14.65 3.93 27.98
CA GLN A 447 -15.80 3.26 27.35
C GLN A 447 -17.13 3.80 27.88
N GLY A 448 -17.32 3.87 29.20
CA GLY A 448 -18.53 4.42 29.80
C GLY A 448 -18.74 5.90 29.47
N SER A 449 -17.66 6.69 29.37
CA SER A 449 -17.78 8.09 28.94
C SER A 449 -18.23 8.21 27.49
N ILE A 450 -17.76 7.34 26.58
CA ILE A 450 -18.19 7.32 25.17
C ILE A 450 -19.64 6.83 25.02
N GLN A 451 -20.09 5.90 25.87
CA GLN A 451 -21.47 5.41 25.86
C GLN A 451 -22.48 6.42 26.42
N ASN A 452 -22.04 7.26 27.38
CA ASN A 452 -22.94 8.16 28.12
C ASN A 452 -22.88 9.64 27.69
N SER A 453 -22.02 10.02 26.72
CA SER A 453 -21.85 11.41 26.26
C SER A 453 -22.30 11.63 24.82
N SER A 454 -22.90 12.79 24.54
CA SER A 454 -23.13 13.30 23.18
C SER A 454 -21.85 13.84 22.50
N ASP A 455 -20.74 13.91 23.25
CA ASP A 455 -19.45 14.42 22.76
C ASP A 455 -18.73 13.40 21.86
N SER A 456 -17.92 13.92 20.93
CA SER A 456 -17.06 13.08 20.08
C SER A 456 -16.04 12.28 20.91
N ALA A 457 -15.78 11.03 20.53
CA ALA A 457 -14.76 10.18 21.16
C ALA A 457 -13.37 10.87 21.25
N GLU A 458 -13.00 11.71 20.28
CA GLU A 458 -11.80 12.55 20.31
C GLU A 458 -11.83 13.61 21.43
N GLN A 459 -12.99 14.22 21.72
CA GLN A 459 -13.14 15.18 22.82
C GLN A 459 -13.06 14.46 24.17
N THR A 460 -13.79 13.35 24.32
CA THR A 460 -13.76 12.49 25.52
C THR A 460 -12.34 11.96 25.81
N PHE A 461 -11.60 11.54 24.77
CA PHE A 461 -10.19 11.16 24.89
C PHE A 461 -9.27 12.32 25.30
N LYS A 462 -9.45 13.51 24.68
CA LYS A 462 -8.67 14.72 25.02
C LYS A 462 -8.99 15.28 26.42
N SER A 463 -10.20 15.03 26.93
CA SER A 463 -10.59 15.32 28.31
C SER A 463 -9.90 14.36 29.28
N LEU A 464 -10.07 13.05 29.10
CA LEU A 464 -9.59 12.02 30.02
C LEU A 464 -8.05 11.95 30.11
N PHE A 465 -7.34 12.14 28.99
CA PHE A 465 -5.88 12.10 28.96
C PHE A 465 -5.20 13.48 28.84
N GLY A 466 -5.97 14.58 28.80
CA GLY A 466 -5.46 15.93 28.60
C GLY A 466 -4.83 16.18 27.21
N LYS A 467 -4.23 17.35 27.03
CA LYS A 467 -3.62 17.79 25.75
C LYS A 467 -2.43 16.92 25.33
N GLU A 468 -2.25 16.70 24.02
CA GLU A 468 -1.08 16.00 23.46
C GLU A 468 0.23 16.72 23.82
N LYS A 469 1.27 15.95 24.18
CA LYS A 469 2.58 16.48 24.59
C LYS A 469 3.49 16.69 23.36
N PRO A 470 4.47 17.62 23.41
CA PRO A 470 5.44 17.80 22.34
C PRO A 470 6.19 16.51 21.98
N GLY A 471 6.48 16.32 20.70
CA GLY A 471 7.16 15.13 20.18
C GLY A 471 6.23 14.24 19.35
N ARG A 472 5.38 13.45 20.01
CA ARG A 472 4.63 12.34 19.39
C ARG A 472 3.16 12.33 19.82
N VAL A 473 2.24 12.09 18.89
CA VAL A 473 0.80 11.91 19.18
C VAL A 473 0.53 10.51 19.74
N ARG A 474 -0.28 10.43 20.80
CA ARG A 474 -0.72 9.15 21.38
C ARG A 474 -1.50 8.33 20.36
N CYS A 475 -1.28 7.02 20.36
CA CYS A 475 -1.90 6.03 19.46
C CYS A 475 -1.54 6.11 17.95
N TYR A 476 -0.69 7.04 17.49
CA TYR A 476 -0.48 7.33 16.06
C TYR A 476 0.95 7.00 15.51
N GLY A 477 1.38 5.73 15.55
CA GLY A 477 2.71 5.35 15.01
C GLY A 477 3.88 6.05 15.73
N LYS A 478 5.14 5.92 15.28
CA LYS A 478 6.29 6.57 15.95
C LYS A 478 6.60 7.97 15.42
N THR A 479 6.20 8.24 14.18
CA THR A 479 6.59 9.40 13.38
C THR A 479 5.62 10.59 13.47
N MET A 480 4.36 10.36 13.86
CA MET A 480 3.33 11.39 13.90
C MET A 480 3.56 12.40 15.03
N THR A 481 3.75 13.67 14.68
CA THR A 481 3.90 14.79 15.62
C THR A 481 2.58 15.57 15.76
N PRO A 482 2.30 16.25 16.89
CA PRO A 482 1.09 17.07 17.04
C PRO A 482 0.97 18.26 16.06
N SER A 483 2.04 18.60 15.33
CA SER A 483 1.99 19.57 14.24
C SER A 483 1.77 18.93 12.87
N GLN A 484 2.19 17.68 12.66
CA GLN A 484 1.88 16.92 11.43
C GLN A 484 0.42 16.47 11.46
N PHE A 485 -0.06 16.00 12.61
CA PHE A 485 -1.44 15.55 12.80
C PHE A 485 -2.47 16.64 12.47
N ARG A 486 -2.30 17.85 13.00
CA ARG A 486 -3.18 19.00 12.68
C ARG A 486 -3.14 19.38 11.21
N LYS A 487 -1.97 19.35 10.56
CA LYS A 487 -1.87 19.55 9.11
C LYS A 487 -2.60 18.46 8.32
N ASN A 488 -2.54 17.20 8.77
CA ASN A 488 -3.29 16.11 8.14
C ASN A 488 -4.81 16.27 8.36
N GLU A 489 -5.25 16.81 9.50
CA GLU A 489 -6.66 17.19 9.74
C GLU A 489 -7.10 18.35 8.82
N GLU A 490 -6.31 19.42 8.72
CA GLU A 490 -6.53 20.58 7.82
C GLU A 490 -6.62 20.13 6.35
N ILE A 491 -5.66 19.33 5.88
CA ILE A 491 -5.65 18.78 4.51
C ILE A 491 -6.86 17.87 4.26
N ALA A 492 -7.31 17.09 5.25
CA ALA A 492 -8.49 16.25 5.11
C ALA A 492 -9.80 17.06 5.02
N ALA A 493 -9.89 18.18 5.75
CA ALA A 493 -11.02 19.10 5.64
C ALA A 493 -11.09 19.74 4.25
N ILE A 494 -9.96 20.29 3.76
CA ILE A 494 -9.83 20.89 2.42
C ILE A 494 -10.17 19.86 1.33
N LYS A 495 -9.72 18.60 1.45
CA LYS A 495 -10.07 17.53 0.51
C LYS A 495 -11.57 17.21 0.50
N LYS A 496 -12.25 17.24 1.66
CA LYS A 496 -13.71 17.03 1.74
C LYS A 496 -14.48 18.20 1.09
N GLU A 497 -14.02 19.43 1.29
CA GLU A 497 -14.58 20.63 0.66
C GLU A 497 -14.46 20.56 -0.87
N HIS A 498 -13.28 20.24 -1.41
CA HIS A 498 -13.09 20.02 -2.84
C HIS A 498 -13.93 18.85 -3.39
N ALA A 499 -14.03 17.73 -2.68
CA ALA A 499 -14.85 16.60 -3.12
C ALA A 499 -16.35 16.97 -3.21
N ASN A 500 -16.85 17.75 -2.24
CA ASN A 500 -18.22 18.28 -2.27
C ASN A 500 -18.41 19.23 -3.47
N ALA A 501 -17.46 20.13 -3.74
CA ALA A 501 -17.53 21.05 -4.87
C ALA A 501 -17.51 20.31 -6.24
N ILE A 502 -16.68 19.28 -6.37
CA ILE A 502 -16.65 18.40 -7.56
C ILE A 502 -17.97 17.66 -7.74
N SER A 503 -18.59 17.18 -6.65
CA SER A 503 -19.93 16.57 -6.67
C SER A 503 -21.03 17.56 -7.09
N GLY A 504 -20.91 18.84 -6.73
CA GLY A 504 -21.77 19.93 -7.21
C GLY A 504 -21.64 20.13 -8.73
N MET A 505 -20.43 20.41 -9.21
CA MET A 505 -20.17 20.62 -10.64
C MET A 505 -20.53 19.39 -11.49
N ALA A 506 -20.39 18.17 -10.96
CA ALA A 506 -20.81 16.95 -11.65
C ALA A 506 -22.33 16.89 -11.91
N LYS A 507 -23.15 17.41 -10.98
CA LYS A 507 -24.60 17.54 -11.16
C LYS A 507 -24.94 18.61 -12.18
N GLU A 508 -24.32 19.78 -12.09
CA GLU A 508 -24.50 20.87 -13.06
C GLU A 508 -24.17 20.42 -14.49
N ILE A 509 -23.09 19.64 -14.67
CA ILE A 509 -22.72 19.02 -15.95
C ILE A 509 -23.75 17.97 -16.39
N GLN A 510 -24.33 17.19 -15.46
CA GLN A 510 -25.38 16.21 -15.77
C GLN A 510 -26.69 16.88 -16.20
N ASP A 511 -27.07 17.98 -15.56
CA ASP A 511 -28.26 18.77 -15.90
C ASP A 511 -28.08 19.46 -17.26
N LEU A 512 -26.91 20.07 -17.52
CA LEU A 512 -26.55 20.61 -18.84
C LEU A 512 -26.56 19.52 -19.93
N ARG A 513 -26.03 18.32 -19.65
CA ARG A 513 -26.12 17.16 -20.56
C ARG A 513 -27.57 16.77 -20.84
N ALA A 514 -28.46 16.83 -19.84
CA ALA A 514 -29.89 16.55 -20.03
C ALA A 514 -30.56 17.60 -20.95
N ILE A 515 -30.25 18.88 -20.76
CA ILE A 515 -30.74 19.98 -21.60
C ILE A 515 -30.23 19.83 -23.05
N VAL A 516 -28.93 19.59 -23.25
CA VAL A 516 -28.36 19.37 -24.60
C VAL A 516 -29.00 18.15 -25.26
N ASN A 517 -29.18 17.03 -24.56
CA ASN A 517 -29.86 15.86 -25.08
C ASN A 517 -31.34 16.12 -25.44
N PHE A 518 -32.03 17.00 -24.73
CA PHE A 518 -33.39 17.42 -25.07
C PHE A 518 -33.42 18.28 -26.33
N VAL A 519 -32.51 19.25 -26.45
CA VAL A 519 -32.38 20.11 -27.65
C VAL A 519 -32.00 19.27 -28.88
N VAL A 520 -31.02 18.37 -28.77
CA VAL A 520 -30.64 17.45 -29.86
C VAL A 520 -31.81 16.57 -30.27
N LYS A 521 -32.56 15.99 -29.32
CA LYS A 521 -33.79 15.23 -29.63
C LYS A 521 -34.84 16.09 -30.34
N LYS A 522 -34.99 17.36 -29.97
CA LYS A 522 -35.93 18.27 -30.66
C LYS A 522 -35.50 18.59 -32.09
N VAL A 523 -34.21 18.88 -32.32
CA VAL A 523 -33.66 19.10 -33.67
C VAL A 523 -33.81 17.84 -34.54
N VAL A 524 -33.49 16.66 -34.00
CA VAL A 524 -33.67 15.36 -34.69
C VAL A 524 -35.15 15.02 -34.94
N GLN A 525 -36.08 15.53 -34.13
CA GLN A 525 -37.53 15.42 -34.39
C GLN A 525 -38.06 16.45 -35.39
N GLN A 526 -37.31 17.49 -35.71
CA GLN A 526 -37.72 18.59 -36.61
C GLN A 526 -37.05 18.54 -37.98
N GLY A 527 -36.00 17.72 -38.18
CA GLY A 527 -35.38 17.44 -39.48
C GLY A 527 -35.48 15.96 -39.86
N HIS A 528 -35.83 15.67 -41.12
CA HIS A 528 -35.90 14.31 -41.66
C HIS A 528 -34.49 13.68 -41.82
N ILE A 529 -33.91 13.15 -40.73
CA ILE A 529 -32.62 12.41 -40.76
C ILE A 529 -32.80 11.04 -40.11
N HIS A 530 -33.45 10.12 -40.84
CA HIS A 530 -33.90 8.83 -40.30
C HIS A 530 -32.84 7.70 -40.31
N LEU A 531 -31.58 8.02 -40.64
CA LEU A 531 -30.54 7.05 -41.04
C LEU A 531 -29.36 6.87 -40.06
N HIS A 532 -29.28 7.60 -38.94
CA HIS A 532 -28.02 7.72 -38.17
C HIS A 532 -28.09 7.26 -36.70
N GLN A 533 -28.77 6.14 -36.42
CA GLN A 533 -28.72 5.50 -35.09
C GLN A 533 -27.34 4.97 -34.63
N PRO A 534 -26.42 4.44 -35.47
CA PRO A 534 -25.23 3.74 -34.98
C PRO A 534 -24.28 4.59 -34.13
N MET A 535 -23.90 5.78 -34.61
CA MET A 535 -22.91 6.66 -33.94
C MET A 535 -23.37 7.13 -32.56
N ILE A 536 -24.69 7.21 -32.32
CA ILE A 536 -25.29 7.70 -31.07
C ILE A 536 -25.07 6.72 -29.90
N ARG A 537 -24.82 5.43 -30.16
CA ARG A 537 -24.61 4.41 -29.10
C ARG A 537 -23.15 4.23 -28.67
N GLY A 538 -22.18 4.76 -29.41
CA GLY A 538 -20.76 4.48 -29.20
C GLY A 538 -19.93 5.72 -28.82
N GLU A 539 -20.08 6.23 -27.59
CA GLU A 539 -19.45 7.50 -27.13
C GLU A 539 -17.94 7.57 -27.42
N LYS A 540 -17.18 6.49 -27.16
CA LYS A 540 -15.74 6.41 -27.49
C LYS A 540 -15.47 6.52 -29.00
N THR A 541 -16.25 5.84 -29.83
CA THR A 541 -16.06 5.82 -31.29
C THR A 541 -16.45 7.14 -31.94
N ALA A 542 -17.53 7.76 -31.45
CA ALA A 542 -17.93 9.10 -31.85
C ALA A 542 -16.86 10.14 -31.49
N LEU A 543 -16.30 10.09 -30.28
CA LEU A 543 -15.18 10.95 -29.87
C LEU A 543 -13.91 10.70 -30.71
N GLN A 544 -13.62 9.45 -31.09
CA GLN A 544 -12.48 9.13 -31.96
C GLN A 544 -12.68 9.70 -33.38
N ALA A 545 -13.87 9.55 -33.96
CA ALA A 545 -14.19 10.08 -35.29
C ALA A 545 -14.18 11.62 -35.32
N LEU A 546 -14.78 12.27 -34.32
CA LEU A 546 -14.74 13.73 -34.16
C LEU A 546 -13.30 14.24 -33.99
N LYS A 547 -12.50 13.61 -33.13
CA LYS A 547 -11.10 14.01 -32.91
C LYS A 547 -10.21 13.83 -34.15
N ALA A 548 -10.50 12.83 -34.99
CA ALA A 548 -9.79 12.62 -36.26
C ALA A 548 -10.27 13.54 -37.39
N SER A 549 -11.36 14.29 -37.19
CA SER A 549 -12.01 15.14 -38.20
C SER A 549 -12.05 16.62 -37.79
N ASP A 550 -11.16 17.03 -36.89
CA ASP A 550 -11.12 18.36 -36.27
C ASP A 550 -12.48 18.88 -35.78
N TRP A 551 -13.26 17.96 -35.18
CA TRP A 551 -14.62 18.15 -34.66
C TRP A 551 -15.68 18.53 -35.71
N HIS A 552 -15.37 18.49 -37.02
CA HIS A 552 -16.35 18.64 -38.08
C HIS A 552 -17.25 17.40 -38.15
N ILE A 553 -18.54 17.55 -37.83
CA ILE A 553 -19.50 16.44 -37.70
C ILE A 553 -19.68 15.67 -39.01
N GLU A 554 -19.79 16.37 -40.14
CA GLU A 554 -19.98 15.76 -41.47
C GLU A 554 -18.77 14.87 -41.84
N ARG A 555 -17.56 15.41 -41.74
CA ARG A 555 -16.32 14.66 -41.97
C ARG A 555 -16.15 13.50 -40.99
N ALA A 556 -16.65 13.63 -39.75
CA ALA A 556 -16.66 12.55 -38.78
C ALA A 556 -17.63 11.42 -39.14
N PHE A 557 -18.74 11.70 -39.85
CA PHE A 557 -19.57 10.66 -40.45
C PHE A 557 -18.85 9.97 -41.61
N ASP A 558 -18.28 10.73 -42.55
CA ASP A 558 -17.54 10.17 -43.70
C ASP A 558 -16.35 9.30 -43.24
N PHE A 559 -15.57 9.78 -42.27
CA PHE A 559 -14.47 9.05 -41.64
C PHE A 559 -14.93 7.82 -40.83
N PHE A 560 -16.17 7.81 -40.32
CA PHE A 560 -16.75 6.66 -39.63
C PHE A 560 -17.21 5.57 -40.61
N TYR A 561 -17.87 5.95 -41.71
CA TYR A 561 -18.37 5.00 -42.71
C TYR A 561 -17.33 4.56 -43.75
N SER A 562 -16.24 5.33 -43.96
CA SER A 562 -15.17 4.96 -44.90
C SER A 562 -14.16 3.94 -44.35
N GLN A 563 -14.24 3.57 -43.07
CA GLN A 563 -13.32 2.59 -42.47
C GLN A 563 -13.87 1.16 -42.60
N PRO A 564 -13.08 0.19 -43.13
CA PRO A 564 -13.46 -1.22 -43.16
C PRO A 564 -13.35 -1.86 -41.77
N GLN A 565 -14.29 -1.53 -40.89
CA GLN A 565 -14.30 -1.96 -39.49
C GLN A 565 -14.93 -3.35 -39.34
N LEU A 566 -14.12 -4.39 -39.54
CA LEU A 566 -14.36 -5.72 -38.97
C LEU A 566 -14.18 -5.69 -37.44
N LYS A 567 -15.10 -4.99 -36.77
CA LYS A 567 -15.30 -5.04 -35.32
C LYS A 567 -16.45 -5.98 -35.05
N THR A 568 -16.17 -7.10 -34.36
CA THR A 568 -17.17 -8.10 -33.97
C THR A 568 -18.21 -7.47 -33.05
N PHE A 569 -19.36 -7.10 -33.63
CA PHE A 569 -20.49 -6.54 -32.89
C PHE A 569 -21.20 -7.67 -32.13
N THR A 570 -20.99 -7.72 -30.82
CA THR A 570 -21.72 -8.59 -29.90
C THR A 570 -22.91 -7.84 -29.30
N ASP A 571 -24.13 -8.33 -29.43
CA ASP A 571 -25.26 -7.73 -28.72
C ASP A 571 -25.16 -8.03 -27.21
N SER A 572 -25.10 -6.97 -26.42
CA SER A 572 -25.09 -7.00 -24.96
C SER A 572 -26.32 -7.69 -24.37
N ARG A 573 -27.41 -7.84 -25.12
CA ARG A 573 -28.62 -8.58 -24.72
C ARG A 573 -28.45 -10.08 -24.86
N HIS A 574 -28.00 -10.57 -26.02
CA HIS A 574 -27.78 -12.00 -26.23
C HIS A 574 -26.69 -12.54 -25.29
N LEU A 575 -25.65 -11.74 -24.99
CA LEU A 575 -24.66 -12.05 -23.95
C LEU A 575 -25.27 -12.19 -22.54
N GLU A 576 -26.21 -11.33 -22.18
CA GLU A 576 -26.94 -11.39 -20.90
C GLU A 576 -27.90 -12.60 -20.88
N GLU A 577 -28.58 -12.90 -21.99
CA GLU A 577 -29.47 -14.06 -22.13
C GLU A 577 -28.69 -15.40 -22.07
N LEU A 578 -27.53 -15.48 -22.73
CA LEU A 578 -26.58 -16.61 -22.61
C LEU A 578 -26.09 -16.77 -21.18
N TYR A 579 -25.67 -15.69 -20.50
CA TYR A 579 -25.24 -15.77 -19.11
C TYR A 579 -26.35 -16.31 -18.19
N ASN A 580 -27.60 -15.84 -18.36
CA ASN A 580 -28.73 -16.31 -17.55
C ASN A 580 -29.19 -17.75 -17.91
N ARG A 581 -28.76 -18.34 -19.03
CA ARG A 581 -28.97 -19.77 -19.35
C ARG A 581 -28.09 -20.71 -18.52
N TYR A 582 -26.85 -20.29 -18.22
CA TYR A 582 -25.84 -21.14 -17.54
C TYR A 582 -25.61 -20.77 -16.07
N LYS A 583 -26.10 -19.61 -15.63
CA LYS A 583 -25.99 -19.14 -14.25
C LYS A 583 -26.67 -20.10 -13.25
N ASP A 584 -26.06 -20.25 -12.08
CA ASP A 584 -26.62 -20.97 -10.93
C ASP A 584 -27.92 -20.31 -10.38
N PRO A 585 -28.95 -21.09 -9.99
CA PRO A 585 -30.21 -20.54 -9.49
C PRO A 585 -30.12 -19.72 -8.18
N TYR A 586 -29.05 -19.91 -7.40
CA TYR A 586 -28.87 -19.36 -6.05
C TYR A 586 -27.70 -18.34 -5.96
N VAL A 587 -26.73 -18.42 -6.87
CA VAL A 587 -25.49 -17.62 -6.89
C VAL A 587 -25.37 -16.83 -8.21
N ASP A 588 -24.87 -15.59 -8.18
CA ASP A 588 -24.61 -14.83 -9.42
C ASP A 588 -23.27 -15.21 -10.09
N MET A 589 -23.13 -16.51 -10.38
CA MET A 589 -22.00 -17.14 -11.07
C MET A 589 -22.50 -18.32 -11.91
N ILE A 590 -21.74 -18.70 -12.93
CA ILE A 590 -21.85 -20.01 -13.58
C ILE A 590 -20.96 -20.96 -12.77
N LEU A 591 -21.52 -22.06 -12.28
CA LEU A 591 -20.80 -23.10 -11.51
C LEU A 591 -20.70 -24.40 -12.33
N VAL A 592 -20.17 -25.49 -11.74
CA VAL A 592 -19.94 -26.80 -12.39
C VAL A 592 -21.09 -27.25 -13.29
N ASP A 593 -22.33 -27.22 -12.81
CA ASP A 593 -23.50 -27.69 -13.59
C ASP A 593 -23.76 -26.79 -14.82
N GLY A 594 -23.58 -25.48 -14.66
CA GLY A 594 -23.71 -24.49 -15.71
C GLY A 594 -22.60 -24.56 -16.76
N ILE A 595 -21.36 -24.83 -16.33
CA ILE A 595 -20.23 -25.10 -17.23
C ILE A 595 -20.47 -26.42 -17.98
N THR A 596 -20.95 -27.46 -17.31
CA THR A 596 -21.28 -28.75 -17.93
C THR A 596 -22.39 -28.60 -18.98
N LEU A 597 -23.43 -27.81 -18.69
CA LEU A 597 -24.49 -27.48 -19.64
C LEU A 597 -23.96 -26.67 -20.83
N LEU A 598 -23.06 -25.71 -20.61
CA LEU A 598 -22.38 -24.98 -21.68
C LEU A 598 -21.56 -25.91 -22.57
N CYS A 599 -20.74 -26.79 -21.99
CA CYS A 599 -19.94 -27.79 -22.71
C CYS A 599 -20.82 -28.69 -23.61
N ASN A 600 -21.94 -29.17 -23.08
CA ASN A 600 -22.92 -29.95 -23.83
C ASN A 600 -23.53 -29.15 -25.00
N ASP A 601 -23.93 -27.89 -24.76
CA ASP A 601 -24.51 -27.01 -25.79
C ASP A 601 -23.50 -26.69 -26.91
N ILE A 602 -22.22 -26.48 -26.59
CA ILE A 602 -21.17 -26.19 -27.59
C ILE A 602 -20.53 -27.45 -28.20
N GLN A 603 -20.89 -28.65 -27.73
CA GLN A 603 -20.36 -29.95 -28.16
C GLN A 603 -18.84 -30.11 -27.91
N VAL A 604 -18.39 -29.75 -26.71
CA VAL A 604 -17.00 -29.89 -26.24
C VAL A 604 -16.99 -30.69 -24.93
N ASP A 605 -15.99 -31.55 -24.74
CA ASP A 605 -15.84 -32.26 -23.46
C ASP A 605 -15.40 -31.27 -22.34
N PRO A 606 -15.96 -31.31 -21.13
CA PRO A 606 -15.52 -30.46 -20.02
C PRO A 606 -14.03 -30.56 -19.65
N GLN A 607 -13.34 -31.62 -20.04
CA GLN A 607 -11.89 -31.84 -19.84
C GLN A 607 -11.03 -31.39 -21.04
N ASP A 608 -11.65 -30.96 -22.15
CA ASP A 608 -10.93 -30.51 -23.35
C ASP A 608 -10.11 -29.24 -23.08
N ILE A 609 -8.90 -29.15 -23.65
CA ILE A 609 -8.01 -28.00 -23.53
C ILE A 609 -8.64 -26.69 -24.03
N VAL A 610 -9.64 -26.76 -24.93
CA VAL A 610 -10.44 -25.59 -25.34
C VAL A 610 -11.08 -24.89 -24.13
N MET A 611 -11.48 -25.61 -23.09
CA MET A 611 -12.07 -25.01 -21.88
C MET A 611 -11.03 -24.24 -21.05
N LEU A 612 -9.76 -24.65 -21.08
CA LEU A 612 -8.64 -23.88 -20.50
C LEU A 612 -8.35 -22.60 -21.33
N VAL A 613 -8.36 -22.69 -22.66
CA VAL A 613 -8.14 -21.51 -23.54
C VAL A 613 -9.28 -20.50 -23.43
N LEU A 614 -10.53 -20.97 -23.39
CA LEU A 614 -11.72 -20.16 -23.11
C LEU A 614 -11.59 -19.43 -21.77
N SER A 615 -11.20 -20.15 -20.72
CA SER A 615 -10.99 -19.60 -19.37
C SER A 615 -9.87 -18.56 -19.33
N TRP A 616 -8.82 -18.72 -20.15
CA TRP A 616 -7.75 -17.73 -20.31
C TRP A 616 -8.25 -16.43 -20.97
N HIS A 617 -9.07 -16.51 -22.03
CA HIS A 617 -9.71 -15.34 -22.65
C HIS A 617 -10.68 -14.62 -21.69
N MET A 618 -11.48 -15.38 -20.93
CA MET A 618 -12.33 -14.87 -19.85
C MET A 618 -11.53 -14.32 -18.66
N LYS A 619 -10.23 -14.62 -18.57
CA LYS A 619 -9.32 -14.30 -17.45
C LYS A 619 -9.82 -14.83 -16.12
N ALA A 620 -10.45 -16.01 -16.15
CA ALA A 620 -11.16 -16.61 -15.04
C ALA A 620 -10.26 -16.83 -13.82
N GLY A 621 -10.71 -16.39 -12.65
CA GLY A 621 -9.92 -16.42 -11.42
C GLY A 621 -9.73 -17.81 -10.80
N THR A 622 -10.57 -18.79 -11.13
CA THR A 622 -10.52 -20.18 -10.60
C THR A 622 -11.23 -21.14 -11.56
N MET A 623 -10.81 -22.41 -11.55
CA MET A 623 -11.43 -23.51 -12.30
C MET A 623 -12.85 -23.83 -11.77
N CYS A 624 -13.71 -24.36 -12.64
CA CYS A 624 -15.09 -24.77 -12.32
C CYS A 624 -16.06 -23.64 -11.89
N GLU A 625 -15.70 -22.37 -12.05
CA GLU A 625 -16.57 -21.22 -11.86
C GLU A 625 -16.27 -20.09 -12.87
N PHE A 626 -17.31 -19.35 -13.28
CA PHE A 626 -17.17 -18.06 -13.96
C PHE A 626 -18.10 -17.04 -13.31
N SER A 627 -17.56 -15.88 -12.91
CA SER A 627 -18.42 -14.74 -12.56
C SER A 627 -19.05 -14.14 -13.82
N LYS A 628 -20.19 -13.46 -13.64
CA LYS A 628 -20.85 -12.67 -14.69
C LYS A 628 -19.90 -11.78 -15.49
N LYS A 629 -18.92 -11.19 -14.81
CA LYS A 629 -17.97 -10.26 -15.41
C LYS A 629 -17.00 -10.97 -16.36
N GLU A 630 -16.39 -12.06 -15.91
CA GLU A 630 -15.42 -12.85 -16.69
C GLU A 630 -16.09 -13.44 -17.93
N PHE A 631 -17.31 -13.97 -17.79
CA PHE A 631 -18.09 -14.52 -18.90
C PHE A 631 -18.44 -13.46 -19.96
N ILE A 632 -19.02 -12.32 -19.55
CA ILE A 632 -19.46 -11.27 -20.49
C ILE A 632 -18.26 -10.55 -21.12
N GLU A 633 -17.24 -10.15 -20.35
CA GLU A 633 -16.05 -9.47 -20.91
C GLU A 633 -15.23 -10.43 -21.81
N GLY A 634 -15.16 -11.72 -21.45
CA GLY A 634 -14.47 -12.74 -22.24
C GLY A 634 -15.13 -13.01 -23.59
N LEU A 635 -16.43 -13.35 -23.60
CA LEU A 635 -17.15 -13.61 -24.87
C LEU A 635 -17.22 -12.35 -25.75
N GLN A 636 -17.40 -11.17 -25.16
CA GLN A 636 -17.31 -9.90 -25.88
C GLN A 636 -15.92 -9.69 -26.53
N SER A 637 -14.83 -10.08 -25.87
CA SER A 637 -13.48 -9.99 -26.44
C SER A 637 -13.22 -10.98 -27.57
N LEU A 638 -13.88 -12.15 -27.55
CA LEU A 638 -13.81 -13.17 -28.60
C LEU A 638 -14.74 -12.89 -29.79
N GLY A 639 -15.71 -11.98 -29.64
CA GLY A 639 -16.72 -11.67 -30.64
C GLY A 639 -17.95 -12.60 -30.62
N ILE A 640 -18.12 -13.37 -29.55
CA ILE A 640 -19.18 -14.36 -29.38
C ILE A 640 -20.40 -13.71 -28.70
N ASP A 641 -21.58 -13.87 -29.28
CA ASP A 641 -22.87 -13.53 -28.67
C ASP A 641 -23.99 -14.54 -29.00
N SER A 642 -23.63 -15.69 -29.58
CA SER A 642 -24.53 -16.82 -29.87
C SER A 642 -23.74 -18.15 -29.81
N LEU A 643 -24.44 -19.29 -29.73
CA LEU A 643 -23.78 -20.60 -29.61
C LEU A 643 -23.08 -21.04 -30.91
N GLU A 644 -23.60 -20.63 -32.06
CA GLU A 644 -23.03 -20.89 -33.38
C GLU A 644 -21.67 -20.20 -33.50
N LYS A 645 -21.59 -18.90 -33.13
CA LYS A 645 -20.33 -18.15 -33.06
C LYS A 645 -19.36 -18.73 -32.02
N PHE A 646 -19.87 -19.33 -30.94
CA PHE A 646 -19.06 -20.03 -29.95
C PHE A 646 -18.35 -21.24 -30.60
N GLN A 647 -19.12 -22.06 -31.33
CA GLN A 647 -18.61 -23.22 -32.05
C GLN A 647 -17.63 -22.84 -33.17
N GLU A 648 -17.95 -21.81 -33.97
CA GLU A 648 -17.04 -21.24 -34.97
C GLU A 648 -15.69 -20.78 -34.39
N LYS A 649 -15.66 -20.41 -33.09
CA LYS A 649 -14.44 -19.94 -32.42
C LYS A 649 -13.59 -21.08 -31.82
N ILE A 650 -14.10 -22.31 -31.72
CA ILE A 650 -13.34 -23.45 -31.18
C ILE A 650 -12.05 -23.74 -31.99
N PRO A 651 -12.07 -23.83 -33.34
CA PRO A 651 -10.85 -24.05 -34.12
C PRO A 651 -9.83 -22.91 -33.97
N TYR A 652 -10.31 -21.68 -33.82
CA TYR A 652 -9.46 -20.52 -33.53
C TYR A 652 -8.76 -20.68 -32.17
N MET A 653 -9.49 -21.03 -31.11
CA MET A 653 -8.90 -21.24 -29.77
C MET A 653 -7.87 -22.37 -29.75
N ARG A 654 -8.10 -23.49 -30.46
CA ARG A 654 -7.06 -24.53 -30.65
C ARG A 654 -5.84 -24.00 -31.42
N SER A 655 -6.04 -23.17 -32.45
CA SER A 655 -4.93 -22.63 -33.23
C SER A 655 -3.99 -21.73 -32.42
N GLU A 656 -4.47 -21.11 -31.33
CA GLU A 656 -3.66 -20.26 -30.46
C GLU A 656 -2.66 -21.04 -29.61
N LEU A 657 -2.88 -22.34 -29.36
CA LEU A 657 -1.91 -23.20 -28.65
C LEU A 657 -0.66 -23.51 -29.50
N LYS A 658 -0.73 -23.26 -30.82
CA LYS A 658 0.41 -23.43 -31.75
C LYS A 658 1.36 -22.23 -31.75
N ASP A 659 0.92 -21.08 -31.24
CA ASP A 659 1.77 -19.92 -30.99
C ASP A 659 2.53 -20.14 -29.67
N GLU A 660 3.87 -20.16 -29.73
CA GLU A 660 4.65 -20.53 -28.55
C GLU A 660 4.56 -19.49 -27.42
N GLN A 661 4.36 -18.21 -27.73
CA GLN A 661 4.18 -17.20 -26.68
C GLN A 661 2.81 -17.36 -26.02
N LYS A 662 1.73 -17.52 -26.80
CA LYS A 662 0.39 -17.78 -26.25
C LYS A 662 0.36 -19.08 -25.44
N PHE A 663 1.00 -20.15 -25.92
CA PHE A 663 1.15 -21.39 -25.15
C PHE A 663 1.85 -21.12 -23.80
N ARG A 664 2.94 -20.34 -23.78
CA ARG A 664 3.64 -19.97 -22.54
C ARG A 664 2.75 -19.14 -21.59
N GLU A 665 1.90 -18.26 -22.12
CA GLU A 665 0.94 -17.48 -21.33
C GLU A 665 -0.19 -18.35 -20.76
N ILE A 666 -0.79 -19.23 -21.57
CA ILE A 666 -1.85 -20.18 -21.18
C ILE A 666 -1.33 -21.20 -20.15
N TYR A 667 -0.13 -21.75 -20.37
CA TYR A 667 0.53 -22.68 -19.44
C TYR A 667 0.77 -22.05 -18.06
N ASN A 668 1.21 -20.78 -18.00
CA ASN A 668 1.44 -20.08 -16.72
C ASN A 668 0.14 -19.60 -16.06
N PHE A 669 -0.92 -19.38 -16.84
CA PHE A 669 -2.29 -19.15 -16.37
C PHE A 669 -2.90 -20.41 -15.73
N ALA A 670 -2.73 -21.59 -16.33
CA ALA A 670 -3.29 -22.86 -15.87
C ALA A 670 -3.00 -23.14 -14.38
N PHE A 671 -1.76 -22.96 -13.92
CA PHE A 671 -1.40 -23.09 -12.50
C PHE A 671 -2.15 -22.10 -11.58
N GLY A 672 -2.45 -20.90 -12.07
CA GLY A 672 -3.25 -19.91 -11.32
C GLY A 672 -4.71 -20.33 -11.18
N TRP A 673 -5.28 -20.80 -12.30
CA TRP A 673 -6.68 -21.16 -12.47
C TRP A 673 -7.07 -22.48 -11.79
N ALA A 674 -6.31 -23.56 -12.02
CA ALA A 674 -6.57 -24.90 -11.48
C ALA A 674 -6.27 -25.05 -9.98
N LYS A 675 -5.58 -24.08 -9.37
CA LYS A 675 -5.16 -24.14 -7.96
C LYS A 675 -6.21 -23.51 -7.04
N GLU A 676 -6.70 -24.27 -6.07
CA GLU A 676 -7.60 -23.83 -4.99
C GLU A 676 -7.34 -22.41 -4.42
N LYS A 677 -8.42 -21.71 -4.11
CA LYS A 677 -8.41 -20.39 -3.47
C LYS A 677 -7.72 -20.43 -2.11
N GLY A 678 -6.71 -19.58 -1.92
CA GLY A 678 -5.91 -19.49 -0.69
C GLY A 678 -4.65 -20.38 -0.65
N GLN A 679 -4.59 -21.47 -1.43
CA GLN A 679 -3.39 -22.29 -1.55
C GLN A 679 -2.27 -21.59 -2.35
N LYS A 680 -1.03 -22.06 -2.15
CA LYS A 680 0.17 -21.59 -2.88
C LYS A 680 0.75 -22.59 -3.88
N SER A 681 0.43 -23.87 -3.69
CA SER A 681 0.86 -25.02 -4.49
C SER A 681 -0.36 -25.68 -5.12
N LEU A 682 -0.21 -26.24 -6.31
CA LEU A 682 -1.25 -27.01 -7.01
C LEU A 682 -1.28 -28.45 -6.46
N ALA A 683 -2.47 -29.01 -6.25
CA ALA A 683 -2.61 -30.41 -5.82
C ALA A 683 -2.01 -31.35 -6.88
N LEU A 684 -1.44 -32.48 -6.46
CA LEU A 684 -0.63 -33.32 -7.34
C LEU A 684 -1.45 -33.89 -8.51
N ASP A 685 -2.60 -34.49 -8.22
CA ASP A 685 -3.46 -35.10 -9.24
C ASP A 685 -3.96 -34.06 -10.26
N THR A 686 -4.27 -32.85 -9.80
CA THR A 686 -4.62 -31.71 -10.65
C THR A 686 -3.44 -31.25 -11.50
N ALA A 687 -2.23 -31.23 -10.96
CA ALA A 687 -1.03 -30.88 -11.72
C ALA A 687 -0.74 -31.92 -12.82
N ILE A 688 -0.85 -33.22 -12.50
CA ILE A 688 -0.70 -34.32 -13.45
C ILE A 688 -1.71 -34.20 -14.59
N GLY A 689 -3.01 -34.07 -14.29
CA GLY A 689 -4.05 -33.93 -15.32
C GLY A 689 -3.87 -32.68 -16.18
N MET A 690 -3.50 -31.54 -15.59
CA MET A 690 -3.20 -30.32 -16.35
C MET A 690 -1.95 -30.47 -17.25
N TRP A 691 -0.91 -31.18 -16.80
CA TRP A 691 0.27 -31.44 -17.63
C TRP A 691 -0.02 -32.40 -18.78
N GLN A 692 -0.73 -33.49 -18.55
CA GLN A 692 -1.16 -34.41 -19.61
C GLN A 692 -2.00 -33.67 -20.67
N LEU A 693 -2.92 -32.82 -20.24
CA LEU A 693 -3.74 -31.98 -21.12
C LEU A 693 -2.89 -30.98 -21.95
N LEU A 694 -1.95 -30.27 -21.30
CA LEU A 694 -1.11 -29.25 -21.95
C LEU A 694 -0.04 -29.85 -22.89
N PHE A 695 0.57 -30.97 -22.53
CA PHE A 695 1.60 -31.62 -23.34
C PHE A 695 1.05 -32.57 -24.41
N ALA A 696 -0.25 -32.89 -24.42
CA ALA A 696 -0.89 -33.55 -25.56
C ALA A 696 -0.79 -32.70 -26.86
N GLU A 697 -1.00 -31.39 -26.76
CA GLU A 697 -0.89 -30.45 -27.90
C GLU A 697 0.58 -30.10 -28.23
N LYS A 698 1.49 -30.07 -27.23
CA LYS A 698 2.91 -29.72 -27.44
C LYS A 698 3.86 -30.94 -27.62
N GLN A 699 3.36 -32.16 -27.47
CA GLN A 699 4.06 -33.44 -27.69
C GLN A 699 5.44 -33.55 -27.02
N TRP A 700 5.50 -33.35 -25.71
CA TRP A 700 6.74 -33.57 -24.94
C TRP A 700 6.89 -35.06 -24.55
N PRO A 701 7.88 -35.82 -25.09
CA PRO A 701 7.92 -37.28 -24.96
C PRO A 701 8.12 -37.82 -23.54
N LEU A 702 8.55 -36.98 -22.60
CA LEU A 702 8.83 -37.37 -21.22
C LEU A 702 7.64 -37.10 -20.26
N VAL A 703 6.49 -36.60 -20.76
CA VAL A 703 5.34 -36.25 -19.90
C VAL A 703 4.83 -37.42 -19.05
N ASP A 704 4.63 -38.61 -19.63
CA ASP A 704 4.12 -39.75 -18.87
C ASP A 704 5.13 -40.27 -17.85
N HIS A 705 6.42 -40.23 -18.20
CA HIS A 705 7.51 -40.56 -17.28
C HIS A 705 7.58 -39.57 -16.10
N TRP A 706 7.37 -38.27 -16.37
CA TRP A 706 7.28 -37.23 -15.34
C TRP A 706 6.08 -37.45 -14.42
N CYS A 707 4.91 -37.74 -14.98
CA CYS A 707 3.70 -38.04 -14.19
C CYS A 707 3.89 -39.29 -13.31
N GLN A 708 4.48 -40.37 -13.85
CA GLN A 708 4.81 -41.59 -13.10
C GLN A 708 5.84 -41.31 -11.98
N PHE A 709 6.92 -40.58 -12.28
CA PHE A 709 7.92 -40.16 -11.30
C PHE A 709 7.29 -39.41 -10.12
N LEU A 710 6.42 -38.43 -10.40
CA LEU A 710 5.79 -37.65 -9.34
C LEU A 710 4.86 -38.47 -8.45
N GLN A 711 4.16 -39.46 -9.01
CA GLN A 711 3.34 -40.41 -8.24
C GLN A 711 4.21 -41.35 -7.40
N ALA A 712 5.33 -41.84 -7.96
CA ALA A 712 6.20 -42.82 -7.33
C ALA A 712 7.11 -42.24 -6.23
N ARG A 713 7.69 -41.05 -6.44
CA ARG A 713 8.71 -40.45 -5.55
C ARG A 713 8.26 -39.15 -4.87
N HIS A 714 7.59 -38.26 -5.60
CA HIS A 714 7.29 -36.93 -5.05
C HIS A 714 6.13 -36.94 -4.05
N ASN A 715 4.96 -37.41 -4.48
CA ASN A 715 3.69 -37.50 -3.75
C ASN A 715 3.35 -36.25 -2.91
N LYS A 716 3.56 -35.06 -3.49
CA LYS A 716 3.41 -33.74 -2.84
C LYS A 716 2.87 -32.70 -3.84
N ALA A 717 2.32 -31.60 -3.31
CA ALA A 717 1.75 -30.51 -4.10
C ALA A 717 2.83 -29.67 -4.81
N ILE A 718 2.59 -29.37 -6.09
CA ILE A 718 3.55 -28.73 -7.00
C ILE A 718 3.66 -27.22 -6.76
N SER A 719 4.87 -26.68 -6.76
CA SER A 719 5.12 -25.23 -6.61
C SER A 719 4.98 -24.47 -7.94
N ARG A 720 4.69 -23.16 -7.90
CA ARG A 720 4.62 -22.33 -9.11
C ARG A 720 5.96 -22.30 -9.87
N ASP A 721 7.06 -22.28 -9.13
CA ASP A 721 8.41 -22.25 -9.71
C ASP A 721 8.68 -23.56 -10.48
N THR A 722 8.50 -24.70 -9.81
CA THR A 722 8.58 -26.04 -10.41
C THR A 722 7.71 -26.19 -11.66
N TRP A 723 6.47 -25.67 -11.60
CA TRP A 723 5.56 -25.64 -12.75
C TRP A 723 6.13 -24.83 -13.92
N SER A 724 6.56 -23.59 -13.68
CA SER A 724 7.11 -22.72 -14.73
C SER A 724 8.44 -23.24 -15.30
N GLN A 725 9.31 -23.81 -14.48
CA GLN A 725 10.61 -24.34 -14.89
C GLN A 725 10.50 -25.62 -15.73
N LEU A 726 9.51 -26.49 -15.47
CA LEU A 726 9.30 -27.68 -16.28
C LEU A 726 9.01 -27.37 -17.76
N LEU A 727 8.32 -26.25 -18.06
CA LEU A 727 8.12 -25.82 -19.44
C LEU A 727 9.43 -25.39 -20.11
N GLU A 728 10.36 -24.79 -19.37
CA GLU A 728 11.66 -24.40 -19.91
C GLU A 728 12.55 -25.65 -20.11
N PHE A 729 12.59 -26.58 -19.13
CA PHE A 729 13.22 -27.89 -19.28
C PHE A 729 12.72 -28.66 -20.51
N ALA A 730 11.38 -28.72 -20.69
CA ALA A 730 10.73 -29.35 -21.84
C ALA A 730 10.94 -28.62 -23.19
N LYS A 731 11.56 -27.44 -23.19
CA LYS A 731 12.00 -26.70 -24.38
C LYS A 731 13.51 -26.86 -24.64
N THR A 732 14.32 -26.83 -23.59
CA THR A 732 15.78 -26.68 -23.70
C THR A 732 16.55 -27.99 -23.61
N VAL A 733 16.00 -29.01 -22.93
CA VAL A 733 16.67 -30.29 -22.73
C VAL A 733 16.11 -31.33 -23.71
N GLY A 734 16.99 -31.91 -24.53
CA GLY A 734 16.63 -32.99 -25.45
C GLY A 734 16.05 -34.22 -24.72
N SER A 735 15.21 -35.00 -25.40
CA SER A 735 14.55 -36.18 -24.81
C SER A 735 15.49 -37.34 -24.48
N ASN A 736 16.74 -37.25 -24.93
CA ASN A 736 17.88 -38.12 -24.58
C ASN A 736 18.70 -37.61 -23.37
N LEU A 737 18.36 -36.44 -22.82
CA LEU A 737 19.03 -35.72 -21.73
C LEU A 737 20.52 -35.39 -21.93
N SER A 738 21.05 -35.43 -23.16
CA SER A 738 22.49 -35.12 -23.39
C SER A 738 22.87 -33.69 -23.02
N ASP A 739 21.90 -32.79 -23.04
CA ASP A 739 22.08 -31.34 -22.92
C ASP A 739 21.61 -30.84 -21.54
N TYR A 740 21.40 -31.75 -20.58
CA TYR A 740 21.02 -31.43 -19.20
C TYR A 740 22.24 -31.02 -18.37
N ASP A 741 22.19 -29.82 -17.80
CA ASP A 741 23.17 -29.30 -16.85
C ASP A 741 22.69 -29.49 -15.41
N ALA A 742 23.40 -30.33 -14.65
CA ALA A 742 23.16 -30.62 -13.24
C ALA A 742 23.74 -29.56 -12.27
N GLU A 743 24.58 -28.64 -12.75
CA GLU A 743 24.93 -27.41 -12.01
C GLU A 743 24.00 -26.23 -12.37
N GLY A 744 23.05 -26.47 -13.29
CA GLY A 744 22.02 -25.52 -13.68
C GLY A 744 21.09 -25.14 -12.54
N ALA A 745 20.50 -23.94 -12.61
CA ALA A 745 19.61 -23.41 -11.57
C ALA A 745 18.18 -24.01 -11.61
N TRP A 746 18.07 -25.31 -11.85
CA TRP A 746 16.82 -26.05 -11.88
C TRP A 746 16.24 -26.24 -10.46
N PRO A 747 14.92 -26.46 -10.33
CA PRO A 747 14.36 -26.94 -9.09
C PRO A 747 14.76 -28.41 -8.90
N TYR A 748 15.30 -28.75 -7.72
CA TYR A 748 15.70 -30.10 -7.28
C TYR A 748 14.76 -31.27 -7.66
N LEU A 749 13.46 -31.02 -7.89
CA LEU A 749 12.53 -32.04 -8.38
C LEU A 749 12.73 -32.46 -9.84
N ILE A 750 13.30 -31.59 -10.68
CA ILE A 750 13.72 -31.91 -12.05
C ILE A 750 15.00 -32.74 -12.01
N ASP A 751 15.90 -32.45 -11.08
CA ASP A 751 17.15 -33.18 -10.87
C ASP A 751 16.84 -34.63 -10.41
N GLU A 752 15.98 -34.80 -9.39
CA GLU A 752 15.45 -36.11 -8.96
C GLU A 752 14.73 -36.88 -10.09
N PHE A 753 14.19 -36.18 -11.10
CA PHE A 753 13.55 -36.80 -12.27
C PHE A 753 14.57 -37.30 -13.30
N VAL A 754 15.64 -36.54 -13.54
CA VAL A 754 16.77 -37.00 -14.38
C VAL A 754 17.44 -38.22 -13.76
N GLU A 755 17.67 -38.21 -12.44
CA GLU A 755 18.15 -39.37 -11.70
C GLU A 755 17.19 -40.58 -11.86
N TYR A 756 15.88 -40.37 -11.69
CA TYR A 756 14.87 -41.42 -11.89
C TYR A 756 14.87 -42.00 -13.32
N LEU A 757 15.02 -41.19 -14.37
CA LEU A 757 15.08 -41.67 -15.75
C LEU A 757 16.32 -42.54 -16.01
N ASN A 758 17.47 -42.16 -15.42
CA ASN A 758 18.72 -42.91 -15.50
C ASN A 758 18.64 -44.23 -14.72
N GLU A 759 18.16 -44.21 -13.48
CA GLU A 759 18.06 -45.40 -12.62
C GLU A 759 17.11 -46.47 -13.18
N ASN A 760 16.02 -46.08 -13.85
CA ASN A 760 15.08 -47.03 -14.46
C ASN A 760 15.50 -47.50 -15.87
N GLY A 761 16.64 -47.03 -16.40
CA GLY A 761 17.15 -47.46 -17.71
C GLY A 761 16.27 -47.05 -18.91
N VAL A 762 15.45 -46.01 -18.75
CA VAL A 762 14.59 -45.45 -19.82
C VAL A 762 15.45 -44.92 -20.97
N ILE A 763 16.64 -44.43 -20.64
CA ILE A 763 17.67 -43.96 -21.57
C ILE A 763 18.83 -44.96 -21.52
N GLN A 764 19.00 -45.75 -22.58
CA GLN A 764 20.21 -46.53 -22.82
C GLN A 764 20.80 -46.13 -24.18
N ASN A 765 22.10 -45.83 -24.20
CA ASN A 765 22.84 -45.43 -25.40
C ASN A 765 22.21 -44.27 -26.20
N GLY A 766 21.55 -43.32 -25.51
CA GLY A 766 20.97 -42.11 -26.12
C GLY A 766 19.68 -42.33 -26.91
N LEU A 767 19.09 -43.52 -26.86
CA LEU A 767 17.77 -43.81 -27.44
C LEU A 767 16.75 -44.09 -26.32
N ILE A 768 15.52 -43.63 -26.53
CA ILE A 768 14.39 -43.94 -25.65
C ILE A 768 14.00 -45.40 -25.89
N ASN A 769 13.92 -46.20 -24.83
CA ASN A 769 13.41 -47.58 -24.90
C ASN A 769 11.88 -47.60 -25.11
N ASP A 770 11.46 -47.36 -26.36
CA ASP A 770 10.05 -47.37 -26.78
C ASP A 770 9.44 -48.78 -26.65
N SER A 771 8.87 -49.02 -25.49
CA SER A 771 8.03 -50.17 -25.15
C SER A 771 6.55 -49.77 -24.98
N SER A 772 6.21 -48.51 -25.23
CA SER A 772 4.90 -47.91 -24.95
C SER A 772 4.07 -47.58 -26.20
N LEU A 773 4.67 -47.34 -27.38
CA LEU A 773 3.93 -47.15 -28.65
C LEU A 773 3.38 -48.47 -29.25
N LYS A 774 3.05 -49.45 -28.40
CA LYS A 774 2.39 -50.72 -28.78
C LYS A 774 1.22 -51.05 -27.85
N ARG A 775 0.25 -50.15 -27.76
CA ARG A 775 -1.15 -50.45 -27.41
C ARG A 775 -2.13 -49.42 -27.95
#